data_AF-A0A960AWJ5-F1
#
_entry.id   AF-A0A960AWJ5-F1
#
_cell.length_a   1.000
_cell.length_b   1.000
_cell.length_c   1.000
_cell.angle_alpha   90.00
_cell.angle_beta   90.00
_cell.angle_gamma   90.00
#
_symmetry.space_group_name_H-M   'P 1'
#
loop_
_entity.id
_entity.type
_entity.pdbx_description
1 polymer ?
#
loop_
_entity_poly.entity_id
_entity_poly.type
_entity_poly.pdbx_seq_one_letter_code
_entity_poly.pdbx_strand_id
1 'polypeptide(L)'
;MSIRLRFLGEVSFDGTPITGVRPADLLAALALHPAGLSDAALVDEVWADEPPAASAKALQVLVSRLRSHAGPDLLHRHDGRYRLALAGDEVDAWYVDEQALRAGQALSSGDPETAEALVAELLALLGPVGPGSRPGPLGDLRARAVAHEDGLRRTHALALARRGLDADAVPLLAQVHAAEPDDVDVMTELLRGEARVAGAPVALTRYEHYRHDLADRLGVDPDPALQQVHRELLAADRPVRRGVQFDADQLLGREEDLLRLRVMVRTGRLTTILGPGGLGKTRVAHVLAREATQPRVHFIELVGISNPADVVSEVGSALGVRDSVTGRRSLTAAQLSDVRGRIAQELDTVPTLLVLDNCEHILDAVASLVAFLLVSTRDLRIVTTSRAPLGIAAERVLGLKQLDLADGTALFLRRARAARPEAVLPADVVADVVKRLDGLPLAIELAAARVRAMSAEELLRRLDDRFALLRSRDRTVHARHQTLTAVIGWSWDLLSPREQRALAWLSVFQDGFTAGSAEVVVGPDATDLVEALADQSLLVLTENDGHLRYRMLETVREYAGQRLADASETEQARAAQDGWAADLAVRWQDDIWGTRQFDAIDVLWEEESNLADVLRRSMAEGDSELAVLLLAVLGAVWTITGNHGRVMAFADPAEALLTEFDPPPELVEPTASALSLLLTYVRFMRPVGDDDPLPDRLTRLGEPRQPWSRVVAAMVSEPPRPGGALEAVLGLAEHPDPATRLMALQWAAVLTENSGAIAEASDHVRRALAAVDDSTTPWQLASLHGQSAQLALQRGDYRQAAEHARAADPVLTRLKAVDDALHARAAVAVAALSEGDLEGAQKVVAQFDDLPPGSPIGAGTMTIAARAELQLARGDIEAGLAIYDECVAAMRAVSFAGLETTGLEPWVIMAEGAALAAYVRHAGSERQRLRADELARSVHRSLCDLTSGVTHMADYPVTGMGVVALGAYAVTHELGEPGVRLLALAHRYGYNRSFPALSWAWFAELAERTVPGRLDVLLAENDGAPGPDLLAELAAALEDLTGLTSCW
;
A
#
# COMPACT_ATOMS: atom_id res chain seq x y z
N MET A 1 42.41 4.08 -32.58
CA MET A 1 43.28 4.93 -31.72
C MET A 1 44.34 5.59 -32.58
N SER A 2 44.49 6.90 -32.47
CA SER A 2 45.50 7.72 -33.17
C SER A 2 46.69 8.08 -32.26
N ILE A 3 46.95 7.32 -31.20
CA ILE A 3 47.99 7.65 -30.23
C ILE A 3 49.37 7.55 -30.89
N ARG A 4 50.03 8.69 -31.00
CA ARG A 4 51.38 8.84 -31.56
C ARG A 4 52.41 8.97 -30.47
N LEU A 5 52.14 9.76 -29.43
CA LEU A 5 53.04 9.94 -28.29
C LEU A 5 52.50 9.17 -27.07
N ARG A 6 53.32 8.26 -26.54
CA ARG A 6 53.01 7.46 -25.35
C ARG A 6 53.88 7.86 -24.18
N PHE A 7 53.28 8.04 -23.01
CA PHE A 7 53.91 8.31 -21.72
C PHE A 7 53.58 7.25 -20.65
N LEU A 8 52.42 6.59 -20.76
CA LEU A 8 51.90 5.67 -19.74
C LEU A 8 52.65 4.34 -19.77
N GLY A 9 52.96 3.84 -20.97
CA GLY A 9 53.87 2.71 -21.16
C GLY A 9 55.34 3.12 -21.31
N GLU A 10 56.08 2.39 -22.15
CA GLU A 10 57.40 2.84 -22.63
C GLU A 10 57.23 4.16 -23.41
N VAL A 11 57.97 5.20 -23.00
CA VAL A 11 57.86 6.52 -23.62
C VAL A 11 58.26 6.40 -25.09
N SER A 12 57.32 6.62 -26.01
CA SER A 12 57.52 6.36 -27.44
C SER A 12 56.76 7.34 -28.32
N PHE A 13 57.31 7.62 -29.50
CA PHE A 13 56.65 8.42 -30.54
C PHE A 13 56.51 7.62 -31.84
N ASP A 14 55.31 7.52 -32.40
CA ASP A 14 54.97 6.69 -33.56
C ASP A 14 55.51 5.24 -33.43
N GLY A 15 55.43 4.68 -32.22
CA GLY A 15 55.92 3.33 -31.88
C GLY A 15 57.44 3.21 -31.68
N THR A 16 58.20 4.31 -31.79
CA THR A 16 59.65 4.32 -31.58
C THR A 16 59.99 4.78 -30.15
N PRO A 17 60.76 4.01 -29.36
CA PRO A 17 61.12 4.37 -27.98
C PRO A 17 62.00 5.63 -27.86
N ILE A 18 61.59 6.56 -27.00
CA ILE A 18 62.33 7.75 -26.62
C ILE A 18 63.27 7.43 -25.46
N THR A 19 64.55 7.25 -25.77
CA THR A 19 65.55 6.86 -24.78
C THR A 19 66.08 8.04 -24.00
N GLY A 20 66.04 7.96 -22.67
CA GLY A 20 66.72 8.86 -21.75
C GLY A 20 65.78 9.65 -20.82
N VAL A 21 66.27 9.90 -19.61
CA VAL A 21 65.57 10.59 -18.51
C VAL A 21 65.06 11.96 -18.93
N ARG A 22 65.97 12.85 -19.38
CA ARG A 22 65.67 14.26 -19.66
C ARG A 22 64.84 14.51 -20.95
N PRO A 23 65.01 13.76 -22.06
CA PRO A 23 64.11 13.85 -23.21
C PRO A 23 62.65 13.50 -22.85
N ALA A 24 62.45 12.47 -22.02
CA ALA A 24 61.12 12.08 -21.57
C ALA A 24 60.50 13.14 -20.63
N ASP A 25 61.28 13.68 -19.69
CA ASP A 25 60.80 14.77 -18.80
C ASP A 25 60.47 16.05 -19.58
N LEU A 26 61.24 16.39 -20.63
CA LEU A 26 60.93 17.55 -21.46
C LEU A 26 59.60 17.39 -22.18
N LEU A 27 59.36 16.24 -22.81
CA LEU A 27 58.08 15.96 -23.45
C LEU A 27 56.93 15.92 -22.44
N ALA A 28 57.15 15.36 -21.26
CA ALA A 28 56.16 15.29 -20.21
C ALA A 28 55.81 16.68 -19.63
N ALA A 29 56.81 17.56 -19.42
CA ALA A 29 56.58 18.95 -19.03
C ALA A 29 55.73 19.69 -20.06
N LEU A 30 55.97 19.45 -21.36
CA LEU A 30 55.14 20.04 -22.41
C LEU A 30 53.74 19.44 -22.50
N ALA A 31 53.58 18.16 -22.14
CA ALA A 31 52.26 17.53 -22.03
C ALA A 31 51.46 18.04 -20.82
N LEU A 32 52.13 18.30 -19.68
CA LEU A 32 51.53 18.92 -18.49
C LEU A 32 51.07 20.37 -18.74
N HIS A 33 51.73 21.06 -19.67
CA HIS A 33 51.46 22.45 -20.01
C HIS A 33 51.13 22.62 -21.51
N PRO A 34 49.90 22.27 -21.95
CA PRO A 34 49.50 22.35 -23.38
C PRO A 34 49.60 23.76 -23.99
N ALA A 35 49.47 24.81 -23.16
CA ALA A 35 49.67 26.21 -23.55
C ALA A 35 51.15 26.56 -23.85
N GLY A 36 52.07 25.64 -23.56
CA GLY A 36 53.50 25.74 -23.76
C GLY A 36 54.25 26.40 -22.60
N LEU A 37 55.56 26.15 -22.55
CA LEU A 37 56.46 26.62 -21.49
C LEU A 37 57.58 27.50 -22.07
N SER A 38 57.99 28.53 -21.32
CA SER A 38 59.15 29.34 -21.66
C SER A 38 60.45 28.54 -21.51
N ASP A 39 61.54 29.01 -22.12
CA ASP A 39 62.86 28.39 -21.97
C ASP A 39 63.29 28.25 -20.49
N ALA A 40 62.97 29.24 -19.65
CA ALA A 40 63.27 29.22 -18.22
C ALA A 40 62.41 28.18 -17.48
N ALA A 41 61.09 28.18 -17.72
CA ALA A 41 60.18 27.23 -17.09
C ALA A 41 60.51 25.78 -17.49
N LEU A 42 60.89 25.51 -18.74
CA LEU A 42 61.33 24.17 -19.16
C LEU A 42 62.62 23.73 -18.49
N VAL A 43 63.55 24.66 -18.25
CA VAL A 43 64.78 24.35 -17.51
C VAL A 43 64.43 23.99 -16.07
N ASP A 44 63.56 24.77 -15.42
CA ASP A 44 63.14 24.55 -14.04
C ASP A 44 62.39 23.21 -13.90
N GLU A 45 61.45 22.90 -14.81
CA GLU A 45 60.72 21.63 -14.83
C GLU A 45 61.62 20.42 -15.08
N VAL A 46 62.51 20.49 -16.07
CA VAL A 46 63.29 19.31 -16.51
C VAL A 46 64.52 19.05 -15.65
N TRP A 47 65.13 20.07 -15.02
CA TRP A 47 66.35 19.94 -14.23
C TRP A 47 66.19 20.23 -12.74
N ALA A 48 65.08 20.84 -12.31
CA ALA A 48 64.76 21.16 -10.91
C ALA A 48 65.99 21.67 -10.14
N ASP A 49 66.43 20.92 -9.12
CA ASP A 49 67.51 21.29 -8.19
C ASP A 49 68.94 21.17 -8.76
N GLU A 50 69.13 20.61 -9.96
CA GLU A 50 70.44 20.44 -10.61
C GLU A 50 70.50 21.07 -12.02
N PRO A 51 70.37 22.41 -12.14
CA PRO A 51 70.46 23.09 -13.44
C PRO A 51 71.90 23.01 -14.00
N PRO A 52 72.06 22.67 -15.29
CA PRO A 52 73.39 22.63 -15.90
C PRO A 52 73.98 24.04 -16.04
N ALA A 53 75.31 24.16 -15.90
CA ALA A 53 76.02 25.46 -15.95
C ALA A 53 75.73 26.31 -17.22
N ALA A 54 75.22 25.69 -18.29
CA ALA A 54 74.72 26.37 -19.48
C ALA A 54 73.30 25.90 -19.84
N SER A 55 72.32 26.16 -18.97
CA SER A 55 70.92 25.71 -19.11
C SER A 55 70.29 25.95 -20.49
N ALA A 56 70.47 27.14 -21.07
CA ALA A 56 69.93 27.46 -22.40
C ALA A 56 70.52 26.56 -23.51
N LYS A 57 71.82 26.24 -23.44
CA LYS A 57 72.47 25.33 -24.40
C LYS A 57 72.04 23.88 -24.15
N ALA A 58 71.90 23.47 -22.91
CA ALA A 58 71.44 22.12 -22.55
C ALA A 58 70.00 21.86 -23.06
N LEU A 59 69.10 22.84 -22.89
CA LEU A 59 67.74 22.78 -23.44
C LEU A 59 67.74 22.69 -24.97
N GLN A 60 68.55 23.51 -25.66
CA GLN A 60 68.68 23.45 -27.12
C GLN A 60 69.17 22.09 -27.62
N VAL A 61 70.11 21.44 -26.90
CA VAL A 61 70.59 20.09 -27.24
C VAL A 61 69.49 19.05 -27.05
N LEU A 62 68.69 19.11 -25.98
CA LEU A 62 67.58 18.19 -25.78
C LEU A 62 66.49 18.35 -26.86
N VAL A 63 66.10 19.59 -27.17
CA VAL A 63 65.12 19.87 -28.24
C VAL A 63 65.62 19.41 -29.61
N SER A 64 66.90 19.63 -29.91
CA SER A 64 67.52 19.17 -31.17
C SER A 64 67.48 17.64 -31.28
N ARG A 65 67.84 16.92 -30.20
CA ARG A 65 67.78 15.45 -30.15
C ARG A 65 66.36 14.93 -30.34
N LEU A 66 65.37 15.53 -29.68
CA LEU A 66 63.97 15.16 -29.82
C LEU A 66 63.46 15.38 -31.25
N ARG A 67 63.82 16.50 -31.90
CA ARG A 67 63.47 16.76 -33.31
C ARG A 67 64.14 15.81 -34.30
N SER A 68 65.39 15.42 -34.03
CA SER A 68 66.08 14.41 -34.86
C SER A 68 65.46 13.03 -34.72
N HIS A 69 64.94 12.70 -33.53
CA HIS A 69 64.38 11.39 -33.23
C HIS A 69 62.91 11.24 -33.65
N ALA A 70 62.10 12.24 -33.37
CA ALA A 70 60.63 12.21 -33.54
C ALA A 70 60.11 13.16 -34.63
N GLY A 71 61.01 13.80 -35.39
CA GLY A 71 60.66 14.75 -36.45
C GLY A 71 60.57 16.21 -35.97
N PRO A 72 60.74 17.18 -36.87
CA PRO A 72 60.78 18.61 -36.52
C PRO A 72 59.43 19.13 -36.01
N ASP A 73 58.34 18.50 -36.43
CA ASP A 73 56.96 18.94 -36.20
C ASP A 73 56.42 18.54 -34.82
N LEU A 74 57.09 17.66 -34.06
CA LEU A 74 56.65 17.29 -32.71
C LEU A 74 56.65 18.50 -31.75
N LEU A 75 57.62 19.41 -31.90
CA LEU A 75 57.87 20.53 -31.00
C LEU A 75 57.75 21.88 -31.72
N HIS A 76 56.67 22.60 -31.45
CA HIS A 76 56.45 23.94 -31.97
C HIS A 76 56.92 25.01 -30.99
N ARG A 77 57.57 26.05 -31.52
CA ARG A 77 57.93 27.24 -30.76
C ARG A 77 57.06 28.40 -31.22
N HIS A 78 56.26 28.97 -30.33
CA HIS A 78 55.37 30.11 -30.59
C HIS A 78 55.45 31.09 -29.42
N ASP A 79 55.60 32.39 -29.71
CA ASP A 79 55.73 33.47 -28.70
C ASP A 79 56.77 33.18 -27.59
N GLY A 80 57.91 32.60 -27.97
CA GLY A 80 58.99 32.28 -27.04
C GLY A 80 58.72 31.08 -26.12
N ARG A 81 57.65 30.31 -26.36
CA ARG A 81 57.28 29.11 -25.61
C ARG A 81 57.34 27.87 -26.49
N TYR A 82 57.76 26.73 -25.94
CA TYR A 82 57.65 25.43 -26.62
C TYR A 82 56.34 24.75 -26.23
N ARG A 83 55.72 24.03 -27.17
CA ARG A 83 54.55 23.17 -26.96
C ARG A 83 54.62 21.93 -27.87
N LEU A 84 53.89 20.88 -27.50
CA LEU A 84 53.64 19.75 -28.40
C LEU A 84 52.67 20.18 -29.51
N ALA A 85 52.94 19.78 -30.76
CA ALA A 85 51.99 19.97 -31.86
C ALA A 85 51.31 18.66 -32.22
N LEU A 86 50.54 18.17 -31.25
CA LEU A 86 49.72 16.99 -31.34
C LEU A 86 48.29 17.39 -30.95
N ALA A 87 47.29 16.71 -31.52
CA ALA A 87 45.91 16.78 -31.08
C ALA A 87 45.71 16.00 -29.75
N GLY A 88 44.57 16.22 -29.10
CA GLY A 88 44.24 15.58 -27.82
C GLY A 88 44.26 14.05 -27.86
N ASP A 89 43.88 13.46 -29.00
CA ASP A 89 43.83 12.02 -29.23
C ASP A 89 45.15 11.40 -29.74
N GLU A 90 46.17 12.24 -29.98
CA GLU A 90 47.50 11.80 -30.42
C GLU A 90 48.47 11.59 -29.25
N VAL A 91 48.12 12.00 -28.02
CA VAL A 91 48.94 11.81 -26.80
C VAL A 91 48.17 10.94 -25.81
N ASP A 92 48.73 9.81 -25.37
CA ASP A 92 48.02 8.87 -24.49
C ASP A 92 47.55 9.50 -23.17
N ALA A 93 48.36 10.35 -22.54
CA ALA A 93 47.99 11.05 -21.31
C ALA A 93 46.82 12.03 -21.52
N TRP A 94 46.79 12.77 -22.64
CA TRP A 94 45.67 13.66 -22.97
C TRP A 94 44.42 12.89 -23.38
N TYR A 95 44.61 11.79 -24.12
CA TYR A 95 43.54 10.88 -24.46
C TYR A 95 42.92 10.29 -23.20
N VAL A 96 43.72 9.91 -22.20
CA VAL A 96 43.21 9.43 -20.91
C VAL A 96 42.38 10.50 -20.22
N ASP A 97 42.88 11.74 -20.09
CA ASP A 97 42.13 12.84 -19.47
C ASP A 97 40.79 13.09 -20.18
N GLU A 98 40.81 13.18 -21.52
CA GLU A 98 39.62 13.46 -22.34
C GLU A 98 38.61 12.30 -22.29
N GLN A 99 39.08 11.07 -22.49
CA GLN A 99 38.19 9.91 -22.52
C GLN A 99 37.69 9.53 -21.13
N ALA A 100 38.45 9.76 -20.05
CA ALA A 100 37.95 9.56 -18.69
C ALA A 100 36.78 10.52 -18.40
N LEU A 101 36.88 11.78 -18.83
CA LEU A 101 35.77 12.73 -18.75
C LEU A 101 34.57 12.28 -19.60
N ARG A 102 34.81 11.81 -20.83
CA ARG A 102 33.75 11.29 -21.71
C ARG A 102 33.08 10.04 -21.15
N ALA A 103 33.83 9.15 -20.51
CA ALA A 103 33.31 7.96 -19.85
C ALA A 103 32.38 8.34 -18.68
N GLY A 104 32.80 9.31 -17.85
CA GLY A 104 31.95 9.85 -16.78
C GLY A 104 30.69 10.55 -17.33
N GLN A 105 30.81 11.28 -18.44
CA GLN A 105 29.67 11.92 -19.11
C GLN A 105 28.71 10.89 -19.70
N ALA A 106 29.21 9.86 -20.38
CA ALA A 106 28.40 8.77 -20.95
C ALA A 106 27.61 8.05 -19.85
N LEU A 107 28.27 7.74 -18.73
CA LEU A 107 27.62 7.14 -17.57
C LEU A 107 26.51 8.06 -17.01
N SER A 108 26.80 9.36 -16.88
CA SER A 108 25.85 10.36 -16.37
C SER A 108 24.67 10.62 -17.32
N SER A 109 24.88 10.48 -18.64
CA SER A 109 23.84 10.64 -19.66
C SER A 109 23.02 9.37 -19.93
N GLY A 110 23.23 8.29 -19.16
CA GLY A 110 22.49 7.04 -19.30
C GLY A 110 22.97 6.12 -20.42
N ASP A 111 24.23 6.24 -20.84
CA ASP A 111 24.88 5.37 -21.84
C ASP A 111 26.00 4.53 -21.18
N PRO A 112 25.63 3.48 -20.42
CA PRO A 112 26.61 2.64 -19.73
C PRO A 112 27.39 1.73 -20.68
N GLU A 113 26.90 1.49 -21.90
CA GLU A 113 27.62 0.68 -22.90
C GLU A 113 28.84 1.44 -23.44
N THR A 114 28.64 2.71 -23.82
CA THR A 114 29.75 3.58 -24.21
C THR A 114 30.71 3.83 -23.04
N ALA A 115 30.18 4.04 -21.82
CA ALA A 115 31.02 4.23 -20.64
C ALA A 115 31.91 3.01 -20.36
N GLU A 116 31.35 1.79 -20.39
CA GLU A 116 32.12 0.56 -20.17
C GLU A 116 33.18 0.34 -21.25
N ALA A 117 32.82 0.54 -22.53
CA ALA A 117 33.76 0.42 -23.63
C ALA A 117 34.95 1.39 -23.52
N LEU A 118 34.68 2.66 -23.18
CA LEU A 118 35.71 3.66 -22.94
C LEU A 118 36.59 3.30 -21.74
N VAL A 119 35.99 2.88 -20.62
CA VAL A 119 36.76 2.54 -19.43
C VAL A 119 37.63 1.30 -19.64
N ALA A 120 37.13 0.27 -20.32
CA ALA A 120 37.91 -0.92 -20.66
C ALA A 120 39.14 -0.56 -21.50
N GLU A 121 38.98 0.37 -22.47
CA GLU A 121 40.09 0.90 -23.26
C GLU A 121 41.10 1.69 -22.40
N LEU A 122 40.62 2.50 -21.46
CA LEU A 122 41.45 3.35 -20.60
C LEU A 122 42.23 2.58 -19.53
N LEU A 123 41.60 1.59 -18.90
CA LEU A 123 42.29 0.71 -17.94
C LEU A 123 43.36 -0.13 -18.66
N ALA A 124 43.12 -0.55 -19.90
CA ALA A 124 44.12 -1.22 -20.73
C ALA A 124 45.30 -0.29 -21.10
N LEU A 125 45.03 1.00 -21.35
CA LEU A 125 46.05 2.03 -21.61
C LEU A 125 46.89 2.36 -20.38
N LEU A 126 46.26 2.47 -19.22
CA LEU A 126 46.95 2.71 -17.95
C LEU A 126 47.83 1.53 -17.56
N GLY A 127 47.41 0.29 -17.86
CA GLY A 127 48.18 -0.92 -17.59
C GLY A 127 48.60 -1.08 -16.12
N PRO A 128 49.50 -2.00 -15.77
CA PRO A 128 50.03 -2.16 -14.42
C PRO A 128 51.12 -1.11 -14.11
N VAL A 129 50.91 0.15 -14.52
CA VAL A 129 51.85 1.24 -14.27
C VAL A 129 51.79 1.56 -12.79
N GLY A 130 52.56 0.80 -12.01
CA GLY A 130 52.84 1.17 -10.62
C GLY A 130 53.41 2.58 -10.61
N PRO A 131 53.13 3.40 -9.57
CA PRO A 131 53.63 4.75 -9.49
C PRO A 131 55.14 4.69 -9.65
N GLY A 132 55.62 5.10 -10.82
CA GLY A 132 57.03 5.32 -11.01
C GLY A 132 57.34 6.49 -10.09
N SER A 133 57.86 6.21 -8.90
CA SER A 133 58.21 7.19 -7.85
C SER A 133 59.41 8.05 -8.27
N ARG A 134 59.47 8.40 -9.55
CA ARG A 134 60.50 9.23 -10.12
C ARG A 134 60.02 10.67 -10.00
N PRO A 135 60.68 11.50 -9.20
CA PRO A 135 60.41 12.92 -9.18
C PRO A 135 60.70 13.53 -10.56
N GLY A 136 59.86 14.49 -10.97
CA GLY A 136 59.98 15.24 -12.21
C GLY A 136 58.78 15.08 -13.16
N PRO A 137 58.74 15.82 -14.27
CA PRO A 137 57.54 15.99 -15.09
C PRO A 137 56.94 14.70 -15.64
N LEU A 138 57.75 13.68 -15.97
CA LEU A 138 57.22 12.38 -16.39
C LEU A 138 56.52 11.65 -15.24
N GLY A 139 57.05 11.77 -14.03
CA GLY A 139 56.42 11.26 -12.81
C GLY A 139 55.10 11.97 -12.55
N ASP A 140 55.08 13.30 -12.65
CA ASP A 140 53.89 14.12 -12.43
C ASP A 140 52.80 13.84 -13.49
N LEU A 141 53.18 13.68 -14.75
CA LEU A 141 52.25 13.32 -15.83
C LEU A 141 51.66 11.92 -15.64
N ARG A 142 52.48 10.95 -15.24
CA ARG A 142 52.00 9.60 -14.92
C ARG A 142 51.13 9.60 -13.67
N ALA A 143 51.50 10.37 -12.65
CA ALA A 143 50.69 10.53 -11.44
C ALA A 143 49.32 11.15 -11.78
N ARG A 144 49.27 12.13 -12.67
CA ARG A 144 48.02 12.71 -13.18
C ARG A 144 47.17 11.68 -13.93
N ALA A 145 47.76 10.85 -14.78
CA ALA A 145 47.03 9.80 -15.47
C ALA A 145 46.54 8.69 -14.52
N VAL A 146 47.36 8.30 -13.54
CA VAL A 146 46.99 7.33 -12.48
C VAL A 146 45.93 7.92 -11.56
N ALA A 147 45.85 9.24 -11.38
CA ALA A 147 44.78 9.89 -10.62
C ALA A 147 43.39 9.67 -11.22
N HIS A 148 43.30 9.26 -12.50
CA HIS A 148 42.05 8.84 -13.12
C HIS A 148 41.67 7.39 -12.80
N GLU A 149 42.59 6.56 -12.29
CA GLU A 149 42.37 5.12 -12.13
C GLU A 149 41.20 4.80 -11.19
N ASP A 150 41.10 5.48 -10.05
CA ASP A 150 39.99 5.27 -9.10
C ASP A 150 38.64 5.70 -9.71
N GLY A 151 38.61 6.87 -10.38
CA GLY A 151 37.43 7.33 -11.12
C GLY A 151 37.02 6.40 -12.27
N LEU A 152 37.99 5.77 -12.94
CA LEU A 152 37.75 4.78 -14.00
C LEU A 152 37.22 3.48 -13.40
N ARG A 153 37.80 2.96 -12.31
CA ARG A 153 37.29 1.77 -11.62
C ARG A 153 35.86 1.97 -11.12
N ARG A 154 35.57 3.14 -10.53
CA ARG A 154 34.22 3.56 -10.16
C ARG A 154 33.28 3.54 -11.36
N THR A 155 33.68 4.17 -12.46
CA THR A 155 32.87 4.23 -13.69
C THR A 155 32.64 2.84 -14.28
N HIS A 156 33.65 1.96 -14.26
CA HIS A 156 33.54 0.57 -14.72
C HIS A 156 32.50 -0.21 -13.92
N ALA A 157 32.63 -0.17 -12.59
CA ALA A 157 31.77 -0.88 -11.67
C ALA A 157 30.31 -0.46 -11.81
N LEU A 158 30.06 0.86 -11.89
CA LEU A 158 28.72 1.42 -12.11
C LEU A 158 28.17 1.11 -13.51
N ALA A 159 29.02 1.13 -14.55
CA ALA A 159 28.57 0.80 -15.90
C ALA A 159 28.15 -0.67 -16.03
N LEU A 160 28.90 -1.61 -15.42
CA LEU A 160 28.52 -3.02 -15.37
C LEU A 160 27.20 -3.24 -14.62
N ALA A 161 27.03 -2.57 -13.47
CA ALA A 161 25.80 -2.64 -12.68
C ALA A 161 24.59 -2.13 -13.46
N ARG A 162 24.72 -0.97 -14.12
CA ARG A 162 23.65 -0.38 -14.95
C ARG A 162 23.31 -1.19 -16.20
N ARG A 163 24.21 -2.09 -16.64
CA ARG A 163 23.96 -3.08 -17.70
C ARG A 163 23.31 -4.37 -17.21
N GLY A 164 23.15 -4.54 -15.89
CA GLY A 164 22.62 -5.76 -15.28
C GLY A 164 23.61 -6.91 -15.25
N LEU A 165 24.92 -6.62 -15.28
CA LEU A 165 26.01 -7.61 -15.16
C LEU A 165 26.44 -7.71 -13.69
N ASP A 166 25.50 -8.01 -12.79
CA ASP A 166 25.68 -7.90 -11.34
C ASP A 166 26.80 -8.79 -10.79
N ALA A 167 26.95 -10.01 -11.33
CA ALA A 167 27.99 -10.95 -10.90
C ALA A 167 29.42 -10.42 -11.11
N ASP A 168 29.63 -9.63 -12.17
CA ASP A 168 30.91 -9.00 -12.48
C ASP A 168 31.05 -7.63 -11.76
N ALA A 169 29.93 -6.93 -11.58
CA ALA A 169 29.90 -5.61 -10.94
C ALA A 169 30.16 -5.68 -9.43
N VAL A 170 29.56 -6.62 -8.70
CA VAL A 170 29.59 -6.68 -7.23
C VAL A 170 31.02 -6.70 -6.65
N PRO A 171 31.97 -7.54 -7.14
CA PRO A 171 33.34 -7.52 -6.64
C PRO A 171 34.05 -6.18 -6.86
N LEU A 172 33.78 -5.50 -7.98
CA LEU A 172 34.37 -4.21 -8.32
C LEU A 172 33.76 -3.08 -7.50
N LEU A 173 32.44 -3.07 -7.34
CA LEU A 173 31.72 -2.12 -6.49
C LEU A 173 32.19 -2.24 -5.03
N ALA A 174 32.41 -3.45 -4.52
CA ALA A 174 32.95 -3.67 -3.17
C ALA A 174 34.38 -3.13 -3.02
N GLN A 175 35.22 -3.24 -4.06
CA GLN A 175 36.57 -2.66 -4.06
C GLN A 175 36.54 -1.13 -4.08
N VAL A 176 35.69 -0.53 -4.93
CA VAL A 176 35.53 0.92 -5.01
C VAL A 176 34.96 1.46 -3.70
N HIS A 177 33.94 0.82 -3.13
CA HIS A 177 33.38 1.20 -1.83
C HIS A 177 34.42 1.10 -0.70
N ALA A 178 35.32 0.11 -0.71
CA ALA A 178 36.37 0.04 0.29
C ALA A 178 37.38 1.20 0.21
N ALA A 179 37.58 1.77 -0.99
CA ALA A 179 38.45 2.93 -1.21
C ALA A 179 37.73 4.26 -0.96
N GLU A 180 36.45 4.34 -1.34
CA GLU A 180 35.57 5.49 -1.21
C GLU A 180 34.25 5.07 -0.51
N PRO A 181 34.25 4.91 0.83
CA PRO A 181 33.09 4.40 1.57
C PRO A 181 31.83 5.26 1.42
N ASP A 182 31.99 6.55 1.19
CA ASP A 182 30.90 7.53 1.19
C ASP A 182 30.30 7.77 -0.21
N ASP A 183 30.66 6.95 -1.20
CA ASP A 183 30.10 6.99 -2.53
C ASP A 183 28.71 6.33 -2.59
N VAL A 184 27.68 7.18 -2.56
CA VAL A 184 26.26 6.79 -2.55
C VAL A 184 25.88 5.98 -3.79
N ASP A 185 26.38 6.33 -4.98
CA ASP A 185 26.04 5.61 -6.22
C ASP A 185 26.59 4.20 -6.18
N VAL A 186 27.85 4.05 -5.74
CA VAL A 186 28.52 2.75 -5.65
C VAL A 186 27.85 1.88 -4.60
N MET A 187 27.53 2.43 -3.43
CA MET A 187 26.85 1.66 -2.40
C MET A 187 25.43 1.25 -2.83
N THR A 188 24.72 2.15 -3.53
CA THR A 188 23.39 1.86 -4.10
C THR A 188 23.43 0.68 -5.06
N GLU A 189 24.35 0.72 -6.03
CA GLU A 189 24.51 -0.38 -6.99
C GLU A 189 25.09 -1.65 -6.36
N LEU A 190 25.93 -1.53 -5.32
CA LEU A 190 26.50 -2.66 -4.59
C LEU A 190 25.40 -3.43 -3.85
N LEU A 191 24.56 -2.73 -3.10
CA LEU A 191 23.43 -3.31 -2.38
C LEU A 191 22.45 -3.99 -3.33
N ARG A 192 22.12 -3.34 -4.46
CA ARG A 192 21.25 -3.91 -5.51
C ARG A 192 21.89 -5.13 -6.17
N GLY A 193 23.17 -5.06 -6.50
CA GLY A 193 23.92 -6.17 -7.09
C GLY A 193 24.01 -7.36 -6.16
N GLU A 194 24.35 -7.16 -4.88
CA GLU A 194 24.41 -8.21 -3.88
C GLU A 194 23.04 -8.86 -3.65
N ALA A 195 21.97 -8.06 -3.62
CA ALA A 195 20.62 -8.59 -3.50
C ALA A 195 20.25 -9.52 -4.68
N ARG A 196 20.69 -9.19 -5.90
CA ARG A 196 20.46 -10.01 -7.10
C ARG A 196 21.33 -11.26 -7.15
N VAL A 197 22.57 -11.19 -6.66
CA VAL A 197 23.54 -12.29 -6.72
C VAL A 197 23.41 -13.25 -5.54
N ALA A 198 23.22 -12.72 -4.33
CA ALA A 198 23.30 -13.45 -3.07
C ALA A 198 22.03 -13.37 -2.20
N GLY A 199 21.06 -12.52 -2.58
CA GLY A 199 19.77 -12.36 -1.90
C GLY A 199 19.69 -11.13 -0.98
N ALA A 200 18.45 -10.68 -0.72
CA ALA A 200 18.18 -9.48 0.08
C ALA A 200 18.80 -9.51 1.51
N PRO A 201 18.84 -10.63 2.26
CA PRO A 201 19.48 -10.67 3.57
C PRO A 201 20.95 -10.26 3.58
N VAL A 202 21.70 -10.62 2.54
CA VAL A 202 23.13 -10.31 2.42
C VAL A 202 23.33 -8.81 2.23
N ALA A 203 22.54 -8.21 1.34
CA ALA A 203 22.55 -6.78 1.11
C ALA A 203 22.05 -5.99 2.33
N LEU A 204 21.01 -6.46 3.03
CA LEU A 204 20.55 -5.86 4.29
C LEU A 204 21.64 -5.87 5.36
N THR A 205 22.36 -6.98 5.47
CA THR A 205 23.51 -7.08 6.39
C THR A 205 24.59 -6.05 6.03
N ARG A 206 24.88 -5.83 4.75
CA ARG A 206 25.82 -4.78 4.31
C ARG A 206 25.31 -3.38 4.62
N TYR A 207 24.02 -3.12 4.34
CA TYR A 207 23.41 -1.83 4.65
C TYR A 207 23.49 -1.50 6.14
N GLU A 208 23.19 -2.46 7.02
CA GLU A 208 23.29 -2.24 8.47
C GLU A 208 24.73 -1.97 8.91
N HIS A 209 25.72 -2.69 8.36
CA HIS A 209 27.13 -2.39 8.63
C HIS A 209 27.51 -0.99 8.17
N TYR A 210 27.06 -0.56 6.99
CA TYR A 210 27.32 0.77 6.47
C TYR A 210 26.61 1.86 7.26
N ARG A 211 25.35 1.65 7.65
CA ARG A 211 24.58 2.58 8.48
C ARG A 211 25.27 2.78 9.83
N HIS A 212 25.72 1.70 10.47
CA HIS A 212 26.48 1.79 11.72
C HIS A 212 27.83 2.51 11.52
N ASP A 213 28.60 2.17 10.48
CA ASP A 213 29.87 2.83 10.20
C ASP A 213 29.70 4.33 9.87
N LEU A 214 28.66 4.70 9.12
CA LEU A 214 28.36 6.09 8.76
C LEU A 214 27.92 6.89 9.99
N ALA A 215 27.07 6.31 10.84
CA ALA A 215 26.69 6.91 12.11
C ALA A 215 27.91 7.09 13.03
N ASP A 216 28.81 6.10 13.10
CA ASP A 216 30.02 6.15 13.93
C ASP A 216 31.04 7.18 13.42
N ARG A 217 31.25 7.28 12.09
CA ARG A 217 32.24 8.18 11.49
C ARG A 217 31.76 9.63 11.34
N LEU A 218 30.50 9.82 10.93
CA LEU A 218 29.98 11.11 10.47
C LEU A 218 28.75 11.59 11.27
N GLY A 219 28.10 10.74 12.06
CA GLY A 219 26.90 11.11 12.83
C GLY A 219 25.70 11.46 11.96
N VAL A 220 25.63 10.91 10.75
CA VAL A 220 24.55 11.14 9.78
C VAL A 220 23.95 9.82 9.33
N ASP A 221 22.68 9.85 8.95
CA ASP A 221 22.01 8.71 8.32
C ASP A 221 22.41 8.51 6.85
N PRO A 222 22.22 7.29 6.30
CA PRO A 222 22.43 7.02 4.89
C PRO A 222 21.61 7.95 4.00
N ASP A 223 22.16 8.30 2.84
CA ASP A 223 21.50 9.11 1.81
C ASP A 223 20.08 8.57 1.48
N PRO A 224 19.09 9.44 1.17
CA PRO A 224 17.74 9.01 0.79
C PRO A 224 17.69 7.94 -0.31
N ALA A 225 18.64 7.94 -1.25
CA ALA A 225 18.78 6.89 -2.26
C ALA A 225 19.09 5.52 -1.63
N LEU A 226 19.96 5.48 -0.61
CA LEU A 226 20.30 4.27 0.13
C LEU A 226 19.17 3.83 1.07
N GLN A 227 18.45 4.77 1.69
CA GLN A 227 17.25 4.46 2.46
C GLN A 227 16.14 3.86 1.58
N GLN A 228 16.00 4.36 0.35
CA GLN A 228 15.10 3.77 -0.65
C GLN A 228 15.54 2.33 -0.98
N VAL A 229 16.83 2.08 -1.23
CA VAL A 229 17.34 0.72 -1.46
C VAL A 229 17.09 -0.17 -0.25
N HIS A 230 17.29 0.32 0.98
CA HIS A 230 16.99 -0.46 2.18
C HIS A 230 15.51 -0.89 2.26
N ARG A 231 14.57 0.03 1.97
CA ARG A 231 13.15 -0.30 1.86
C ARG A 231 12.86 -1.32 0.76
N GLU A 232 13.51 -1.18 -0.40
CA GLU A 232 13.45 -2.18 -1.49
C GLU A 232 13.91 -3.56 -1.01
N LEU A 233 15.01 -3.62 -0.26
CA LEU A 233 15.60 -4.86 0.25
C LEU A 233 14.75 -5.52 1.34
N LEU A 234 14.21 -4.75 2.29
CA LEU A 234 13.30 -5.26 3.32
C LEU A 234 12.05 -5.89 2.70
N ALA A 235 11.48 -5.22 1.69
CA ALA A 235 10.31 -5.73 1.00
C ALA A 235 10.64 -6.95 0.13
N ALA A 236 11.87 -7.05 -0.40
CA ALA A 236 12.34 -8.21 -1.14
C ALA A 236 12.62 -9.43 -0.23
N ASP A 237 12.99 -9.20 1.03
CA ASP A 237 13.17 -10.25 2.04
C ASP A 237 11.84 -10.91 2.44
N ARG A 238 10.74 -10.14 2.42
CA ARG A 238 9.38 -10.60 2.72
C ARG A 238 8.38 -10.19 1.63
N PRO A 239 8.37 -10.87 0.47
CA PRO A 239 7.53 -10.47 -0.65
C PRO A 239 6.04 -10.62 -0.30
N VAL A 240 5.27 -9.57 -0.57
CA VAL A 240 3.82 -9.56 -0.38
C VAL A 240 3.13 -9.93 -1.70
N ARG A 241 2.23 -10.92 -1.64
CA ARG A 241 1.36 -11.31 -2.76
C ARG A 241 -0.09 -11.31 -2.26
N ARG A 242 -0.91 -10.39 -2.76
CA ARG A 242 -2.34 -10.31 -2.43
C ARG A 242 -3.20 -10.57 -3.65
N GLY A 243 -4.27 -11.34 -3.48
CA GLY A 243 -5.19 -11.74 -4.56
C GLY A 243 -4.62 -12.73 -5.58
N VAL A 244 -3.41 -13.26 -5.35
CA VAL A 244 -2.75 -14.17 -6.30
C VAL A 244 -3.17 -15.61 -6.02
N GLN A 245 -3.88 -16.22 -6.96
CA GLN A 245 -4.34 -17.61 -6.86
C GLN A 245 -3.26 -18.63 -7.27
N PHE A 246 -3.31 -19.81 -6.64
CA PHE A 246 -2.47 -20.96 -6.98
C PHE A 246 -3.28 -22.03 -7.71
N ASP A 247 -3.05 -22.15 -9.01
CA ASP A 247 -3.56 -23.26 -9.80
C ASP A 247 -2.70 -24.53 -9.59
N ALA A 248 -3.36 -25.68 -9.41
CA ALA A 248 -2.71 -26.99 -9.36
C ALA A 248 -2.15 -27.46 -10.72
N ASP A 249 -2.64 -26.89 -11.83
CA ASP A 249 -2.30 -27.30 -13.18
C ASP A 249 -1.31 -26.33 -13.87
N GLN A 250 -0.21 -26.86 -14.43
CA GLN A 250 0.70 -26.09 -15.28
C GLN A 250 0.00 -25.50 -16.53
N LEU A 251 0.27 -24.22 -16.82
CA LEU A 251 -0.17 -23.51 -18.02
C LEU A 251 0.55 -24.06 -19.26
N LEU A 252 -0.20 -24.46 -20.29
CA LEU A 252 0.33 -25.09 -21.52
C LEU A 252 0.37 -24.09 -22.68
N GLY A 253 1.46 -24.11 -23.47
CA GLY A 253 1.58 -23.40 -24.73
C GLY A 253 1.62 -21.88 -24.62
N ARG A 254 2.13 -21.38 -23.49
CA ARG A 254 2.19 -19.94 -23.15
C ARG A 254 3.59 -19.49 -22.76
N GLU A 255 4.61 -20.32 -22.98
CA GLU A 255 6.00 -20.06 -22.62
C GLU A 255 6.53 -18.84 -23.38
N GLU A 256 6.29 -18.74 -24.68
CA GLU A 256 6.70 -17.58 -25.49
C GLU A 256 5.92 -16.32 -25.08
N ASP A 257 4.61 -16.43 -24.84
CA ASP A 257 3.78 -15.31 -24.40
C ASP A 257 4.23 -14.79 -23.03
N LEU A 258 4.55 -15.68 -22.08
CA LEU A 258 5.09 -15.33 -20.77
C LEU A 258 6.47 -14.69 -20.88
N LEU A 259 7.36 -15.20 -21.74
CA LEU A 259 8.66 -14.58 -21.99
C LEU A 259 8.49 -13.16 -22.53
N ARG A 260 7.60 -12.97 -23.51
CA ARG A 260 7.28 -11.65 -24.07
C ARG A 260 6.64 -10.73 -23.03
N LEU A 261 5.70 -11.24 -22.24
CA LEU A 261 5.05 -10.49 -21.16
C LEU A 261 6.07 -10.02 -20.12
N ARG A 262 6.98 -10.91 -19.67
CA ARG A 262 8.07 -10.58 -18.75
C ARG A 262 8.95 -9.48 -19.32
N VAL A 263 9.33 -9.56 -20.60
CA VAL A 263 10.12 -8.52 -21.27
C VAL A 263 9.35 -7.20 -21.35
N MET A 264 8.07 -7.24 -21.70
CA MET A 264 7.23 -6.04 -21.82
C MET A 264 7.02 -5.34 -20.48
N VAL A 265 6.73 -6.10 -19.42
CA VAL A 265 6.60 -5.61 -18.04
C VAL A 265 7.95 -5.12 -17.51
N ARG A 266 9.07 -5.74 -17.91
CA ARG A 266 10.40 -5.27 -17.52
C ARG A 266 10.78 -3.95 -18.15
N THR A 267 10.39 -3.73 -19.40
CA THR A 267 10.84 -2.58 -20.20
C THR A 267 9.80 -1.46 -20.31
N GLY A 268 8.60 -1.65 -19.74
CA GLY A 268 7.46 -0.73 -19.87
C GLY A 268 6.59 -0.77 -18.62
N ARG A 269 5.87 0.34 -18.37
CA ARG A 269 5.12 0.53 -17.12
C ARG A 269 3.66 0.09 -17.19
N LEU A 270 3.10 -0.03 -18.39
CA LEU A 270 1.75 -0.54 -18.63
C LEU A 270 1.77 -1.60 -19.71
N THR A 271 1.32 -2.81 -19.38
CA THR A 271 1.11 -3.88 -20.35
C THR A 271 -0.33 -4.38 -20.27
N THR A 272 -1.04 -4.40 -21.40
CA THR A 272 -2.38 -4.96 -21.49
C THR A 272 -2.32 -6.32 -22.17
N ILE A 273 -2.71 -7.36 -21.45
CA ILE A 273 -2.96 -8.68 -22.00
C ILE A 273 -4.29 -8.59 -22.73
N LEU A 274 -4.22 -8.51 -24.06
CA LEU A 274 -5.38 -8.31 -24.91
C LEU A 274 -5.83 -9.64 -25.51
N GLY A 275 -7.13 -9.90 -25.43
CA GLY A 275 -7.70 -11.02 -26.13
C GLY A 275 -9.19 -11.19 -25.88
N PRO A 276 -9.92 -11.82 -26.82
CA PRO A 276 -11.30 -12.25 -26.57
C PRO A 276 -11.39 -13.12 -25.31
N GLY A 277 -12.60 -13.22 -24.76
CA GLY A 277 -12.88 -14.12 -23.64
C GLY A 277 -12.43 -15.57 -23.93
N GLY A 278 -11.98 -16.29 -22.90
CA GLY A 278 -11.57 -17.69 -23.03
C GLY A 278 -10.16 -17.97 -23.54
N LEU A 279 -9.30 -16.95 -23.74
CA LEU A 279 -7.89 -17.15 -24.13
C LEU A 279 -6.91 -17.45 -22.98
N GLY A 280 -7.39 -17.36 -21.73
CA GLY A 280 -6.56 -17.57 -20.54
C GLY A 280 -5.78 -16.34 -20.08
N LYS A 281 -6.31 -15.12 -20.32
CA LYS A 281 -5.66 -13.85 -19.92
C LYS A 281 -5.38 -13.80 -18.42
N THR A 282 -6.41 -14.03 -17.61
CA THR A 282 -6.36 -14.12 -16.14
C THR A 282 -5.32 -15.15 -15.68
N ARG A 283 -5.28 -16.32 -16.33
CA ARG A 283 -4.32 -17.38 -15.99
C ARG A 283 -2.87 -17.00 -16.27
N VAL A 284 -2.62 -16.36 -17.43
CA VAL A 284 -1.30 -15.79 -17.76
C VAL A 284 -0.92 -14.69 -16.76
N ALA A 285 -1.88 -13.86 -16.36
CA ALA A 285 -1.66 -12.78 -15.39
C ALA A 285 -1.31 -13.32 -13.98
N HIS A 286 -1.98 -14.38 -13.51
CA HIS A 286 -1.62 -15.03 -12.25
C HIS A 286 -0.24 -15.68 -12.28
N VAL A 287 0.14 -16.35 -13.38
CA VAL A 287 1.49 -16.91 -13.52
C VAL A 287 2.54 -15.79 -13.45
N LEU A 288 2.32 -14.68 -14.16
CA LEU A 288 3.18 -13.51 -14.05
C LEU A 288 3.24 -12.98 -12.61
N ALA A 289 2.07 -12.80 -11.95
CA ALA A 289 1.98 -12.26 -10.60
C ALA A 289 2.74 -13.11 -9.56
N ARG A 290 2.71 -14.44 -9.72
CA ARG A 290 3.48 -15.38 -8.89
C ARG A 290 4.98 -15.26 -9.09
N GLU A 291 5.41 -15.15 -10.34
CA GLU A 291 6.82 -15.12 -10.74
C GLU A 291 7.43 -13.72 -10.77
N ALA A 292 6.62 -12.70 -10.48
CA ALA A 292 7.02 -11.30 -10.47
C ALA A 292 8.18 -11.09 -9.50
N THR A 293 9.19 -10.35 -9.95
CA THR A 293 10.36 -9.99 -9.12
C THR A 293 10.09 -8.81 -8.20
N GLN A 294 8.94 -8.14 -8.37
CA GLN A 294 8.53 -7.02 -7.53
C GLN A 294 8.30 -7.53 -6.10
N PRO A 295 8.80 -6.85 -5.06
CA PRO A 295 8.54 -7.23 -3.68
C PRO A 295 7.05 -7.23 -3.37
N ARG A 296 6.26 -6.34 -3.98
CA ARG A 296 4.81 -6.30 -3.83
C ARG A 296 4.09 -6.65 -5.12
N VAL A 297 3.11 -7.54 -5.02
CA VAL A 297 2.17 -7.82 -6.10
C VAL A 297 0.76 -7.82 -5.56
N HIS A 298 -0.09 -7.04 -6.22
CA HIS A 298 -1.52 -6.96 -5.94
C HIS A 298 -2.29 -7.39 -7.17
N PHE A 299 -3.14 -8.40 -7.01
CA PHE A 299 -4.02 -8.88 -8.05
C PHE A 299 -5.45 -8.53 -7.66
N ILE A 300 -6.11 -7.74 -8.49
CA ILE A 300 -7.44 -7.19 -8.20
C ILE A 300 -8.36 -7.62 -9.35
N GLU A 301 -9.33 -8.47 -9.01
CA GLU A 301 -10.39 -8.86 -9.93
C GLU A 301 -11.46 -7.77 -9.90
N LEU A 302 -11.71 -7.11 -11.03
CA LEU A 302 -12.76 -6.10 -11.14
C LEU A 302 -14.12 -6.71 -11.53
N VAL A 303 -14.26 -8.03 -11.34
CA VAL A 303 -15.51 -8.78 -11.56
C VAL A 303 -16.54 -8.29 -10.54
N GLY A 304 -17.76 -7.97 -11.01
CA GLY A 304 -18.84 -7.46 -10.15
C GLY A 304 -18.91 -5.93 -10.05
N ILE A 305 -17.86 -5.21 -10.46
CA ILE A 305 -17.90 -3.75 -10.54
C ILE A 305 -18.75 -3.31 -11.73
N SER A 306 -19.98 -2.90 -11.44
CA SER A 306 -20.95 -2.49 -12.46
C SER A 306 -20.95 -0.98 -12.72
N ASN A 307 -20.48 -0.18 -11.76
CA ASN A 307 -20.42 1.28 -11.86
C ASN A 307 -18.96 1.77 -12.02
N PRO A 308 -18.63 2.50 -13.10
CA PRO A 308 -17.29 3.04 -13.32
C PRO A 308 -16.75 3.90 -12.16
N ALA A 309 -17.62 4.49 -11.33
CA ALA A 309 -17.19 5.28 -10.18
C ALA A 309 -16.52 4.47 -9.07
N ASP A 310 -16.76 3.16 -9.00
CA ASP A 310 -16.34 2.29 -7.89
C ASP A 310 -14.93 1.72 -8.09
N VAL A 311 -14.36 1.82 -9.30
CA VAL A 311 -13.04 1.26 -9.65
C VAL A 311 -11.93 1.76 -8.72
N VAL A 312 -11.93 3.07 -8.43
CA VAL A 312 -10.93 3.68 -7.55
C VAL A 312 -11.10 3.16 -6.12
N SER A 313 -12.34 2.98 -5.66
CA SER A 313 -12.64 2.47 -4.32
C SER A 313 -12.25 1.00 -4.16
N GLU A 314 -12.56 0.16 -5.14
CA GLU A 314 -12.20 -1.27 -5.11
C GLU A 314 -10.69 -1.45 -5.14
N VAL A 315 -10.00 -0.71 -6.02
CA VAL A 315 -8.53 -0.74 -6.09
C VAL A 315 -7.92 -0.22 -4.78
N GLY A 316 -8.44 0.87 -4.21
CA GLY A 316 -7.99 1.39 -2.93
C GLY A 316 -8.17 0.38 -1.79
N SER A 317 -9.36 -0.21 -1.68
CA SER A 317 -9.70 -1.24 -0.68
C SER A 317 -8.76 -2.44 -0.76
N ALA A 318 -8.55 -2.99 -1.96
CA ALA A 318 -7.67 -4.14 -2.15
C ALA A 318 -6.19 -3.84 -1.82
N LEU A 319 -5.76 -2.59 -2.03
CA LEU A 319 -4.42 -2.12 -1.69
C LEU A 319 -4.25 -1.76 -0.21
N GLY A 320 -5.33 -1.80 0.59
CA GLY A 320 -5.31 -1.31 1.96
C GLY A 320 -5.22 0.22 2.06
N VAL A 321 -5.39 0.93 0.93
CA VAL A 321 -5.59 2.37 0.87
C VAL A 321 -7.04 2.63 1.21
N ARG A 322 -7.38 2.42 2.48
CA ARG A 322 -8.68 2.78 3.00
C ARG A 322 -8.65 4.23 3.39
N ASP A 323 -8.93 5.02 2.38
CA ASP A 323 -9.39 6.37 2.54
C ASP A 323 -10.81 6.35 3.07
N SER A 324 -11.06 7.32 3.92
CA SER A 324 -12.32 7.70 4.52
C SER A 324 -13.44 8.05 3.52
N VAL A 325 -13.36 7.62 2.26
CA VAL A 325 -14.36 7.83 1.21
C VAL A 325 -15.08 6.55 0.81
N THR A 326 -15.49 5.76 1.78
CA THR A 326 -16.62 4.83 1.61
C THR A 326 -17.90 5.63 1.88
N GLY A 327 -18.44 6.24 0.83
CA GLY A 327 -19.53 7.20 0.94
C GLY A 327 -19.95 7.73 -0.43
N ARG A 328 -21.01 7.16 -1.02
CA ARG A 328 -21.76 7.59 -2.22
C ARG A 328 -21.48 6.86 -3.54
N ARG A 329 -22.59 6.66 -4.26
CA ARG A 329 -22.79 6.18 -5.64
C ARG A 329 -21.97 6.92 -6.73
N SER A 330 -21.18 7.94 -6.37
CA SER A 330 -20.20 8.61 -7.21
C SER A 330 -19.35 9.55 -6.35
N LEU A 331 -18.04 9.33 -6.31
CA LEU A 331 -17.05 10.24 -5.71
C LEU A 331 -17.04 11.59 -6.48
N THR A 332 -16.85 12.73 -5.79
CA THR A 332 -16.63 14.01 -6.50
C THR A 332 -15.27 14.00 -7.20
N ALA A 333 -15.09 14.84 -8.23
CA ALA A 333 -13.83 14.87 -9.00
C ALA A 333 -12.59 15.17 -8.12
N ALA A 334 -12.73 15.98 -7.07
CA ALA A 334 -11.65 16.28 -6.13
C ALA A 334 -11.32 15.08 -5.23
N GLN A 335 -12.33 14.34 -4.75
CA GLN A 335 -12.16 13.16 -3.90
C GLN A 335 -11.60 11.96 -4.67
N LEU A 336 -12.03 11.76 -5.93
CA LEU A 336 -11.39 10.78 -6.81
C LEU A 336 -9.90 11.08 -6.97
N SER A 337 -9.54 12.37 -7.09
CA SER A 337 -8.15 12.78 -7.23
C SER A 337 -7.33 12.48 -5.97
N ASP A 338 -7.92 12.65 -4.78
CA ASP A 338 -7.27 12.39 -3.50
C ASP A 338 -7.05 10.88 -3.27
N VAL A 339 -8.08 10.05 -3.48
CA VAL A 339 -7.95 8.58 -3.35
C VAL A 339 -6.97 8.02 -4.37
N ARG A 340 -7.01 8.52 -5.59
CA ARG A 340 -5.99 8.21 -6.60
C ARG A 340 -4.60 8.56 -6.10
N GLY A 341 -4.42 9.73 -5.48
CA GLY A 341 -3.15 10.18 -4.89
C GLY A 341 -2.62 9.23 -3.82
N ARG A 342 -3.47 8.78 -2.90
CA ARG A 342 -3.09 7.84 -1.83
C ARG A 342 -2.82 6.43 -2.38
N ILE A 343 -3.58 5.98 -3.37
CA ILE A 343 -3.28 4.76 -4.13
C ILE A 343 -1.89 4.87 -4.76
N ALA A 344 -1.58 6.00 -5.40
CA ALA A 344 -0.25 6.21 -5.96
C ALA A 344 0.84 6.18 -4.88
N GLN A 345 0.64 6.86 -3.75
CA GLN A 345 1.61 6.88 -2.65
C GLN A 345 1.88 5.46 -2.13
N GLU A 346 0.84 4.68 -1.87
CA GLU A 346 0.97 3.30 -1.39
C GLU A 346 1.70 2.41 -2.40
N LEU A 347 1.40 2.58 -3.70
CA LEU A 347 2.05 1.87 -4.79
C LEU A 347 3.48 2.35 -5.07
N ASP A 348 3.87 3.54 -4.60
CA ASP A 348 5.22 4.12 -4.79
C ASP A 348 6.18 3.81 -3.63
N THR A 349 5.69 3.20 -2.54
CA THR A 349 6.51 2.87 -1.36
C THR A 349 7.69 1.94 -1.70
N VAL A 350 7.43 0.91 -2.50
CA VAL A 350 8.39 -0.07 -3.01
C VAL A 350 7.96 -0.53 -4.41
N PRO A 351 8.87 -1.08 -5.23
CA PRO A 351 8.52 -1.55 -6.57
C PRO A 351 7.35 -2.54 -6.55
N THR A 352 6.26 -2.17 -7.21
CA THR A 352 4.99 -2.90 -7.13
C THR A 352 4.52 -3.32 -8.52
N LEU A 353 3.99 -4.54 -8.61
CA LEU A 353 3.20 -5.00 -9.75
C LEU A 353 1.72 -4.97 -9.37
N LEU A 354 0.95 -4.11 -10.03
CA LEU A 354 -0.50 -4.08 -9.94
C LEU A 354 -1.10 -4.82 -11.12
N VAL A 355 -1.89 -5.85 -10.85
CA VAL A 355 -2.65 -6.59 -11.86
C VAL A 355 -4.12 -6.25 -11.72
N LEU A 356 -4.71 -5.67 -12.76
CA LEU A 356 -6.14 -5.39 -12.86
C LEU A 356 -6.77 -6.39 -13.84
N ASP A 357 -7.57 -7.31 -13.32
CA ASP A 357 -8.24 -8.32 -14.14
C ASP A 357 -9.64 -7.85 -14.54
N ASN A 358 -10.09 -8.26 -15.74
CA ASN A 358 -11.42 -8.01 -16.27
C ASN A 358 -11.80 -6.52 -16.48
N CYS A 359 -10.94 -5.76 -17.16
CA CYS A 359 -11.16 -4.33 -17.35
C CYS A 359 -12.19 -3.98 -18.44
N GLU A 360 -12.66 -4.95 -19.24
CA GLU A 360 -13.49 -4.70 -20.44
C GLU A 360 -14.82 -3.99 -20.17
N HIS A 361 -15.41 -4.15 -18.99
CA HIS A 361 -16.72 -3.58 -18.66
C HIS A 361 -16.67 -2.13 -18.17
N ILE A 362 -15.47 -1.62 -17.84
CA ILE A 362 -15.24 -0.34 -17.16
C ILE A 362 -13.97 0.36 -17.69
N LEU A 363 -13.69 0.17 -18.98
CA LEU A 363 -12.45 0.61 -19.65
C LEU A 363 -12.07 2.06 -19.37
N ASP A 364 -13.00 3.00 -19.50
CA ASP A 364 -12.72 4.43 -19.35
C ASP A 364 -12.29 4.78 -17.91
N ALA A 365 -12.92 4.16 -16.91
CA ALA A 365 -12.57 4.39 -15.51
C ALA A 365 -11.22 3.77 -15.15
N VAL A 366 -10.96 2.54 -15.61
CA VAL A 366 -9.66 1.88 -15.44
C VAL A 366 -8.56 2.68 -16.14
N ALA A 367 -8.79 3.11 -17.38
CA ALA A 367 -7.82 3.91 -18.14
C ALA A 367 -7.51 5.23 -17.43
N SER A 368 -8.53 5.91 -16.90
CA SER A 368 -8.37 7.14 -16.12
C SER A 368 -7.50 6.93 -14.87
N LEU A 369 -7.75 5.85 -14.11
CA LEU A 369 -6.97 5.50 -12.91
C LEU A 369 -5.53 5.13 -13.29
N VAL A 370 -5.35 4.23 -14.25
CA VAL A 370 -4.03 3.77 -14.70
C VAL A 370 -3.19 4.91 -15.24
N ALA A 371 -3.76 5.81 -16.05
CA ALA A 371 -3.05 6.98 -16.55
C ALA A 371 -2.54 7.87 -15.42
N PHE A 372 -3.37 8.10 -14.39
CA PHE A 372 -2.96 8.82 -13.20
C PHE A 372 -1.82 8.10 -12.45
N LEU A 373 -1.98 6.81 -12.17
CA LEU A 373 -0.99 6.05 -11.38
C LEU A 373 0.37 6.01 -12.08
N LEU A 374 0.41 5.89 -13.41
CA LEU A 374 1.66 5.91 -14.16
C LEU A 374 2.40 7.26 -14.05
N VAL A 375 1.67 8.37 -13.94
CA VAL A 375 2.27 9.70 -13.77
C VAL A 375 2.72 9.92 -12.32
N SER A 376 1.94 9.40 -11.36
CA SER A 376 2.11 9.68 -9.92
C SER A 376 3.03 8.71 -9.18
N THR A 377 3.54 7.68 -9.85
CA THR A 377 4.46 6.69 -9.26
C THR A 377 5.72 6.54 -10.11
N ARG A 378 6.81 6.08 -9.53
CA ARG A 378 8.11 5.89 -10.18
C ARG A 378 8.29 4.46 -10.68
N ASP A 379 8.12 3.50 -9.78
CA ASP A 379 8.47 2.08 -10.03
C ASP A 379 7.26 1.14 -10.19
N LEU A 380 6.05 1.70 -10.24
CA LEU A 380 4.84 0.92 -10.48
C LEU A 380 4.82 0.34 -11.90
N ARG A 381 4.55 -0.96 -11.96
CA ARG A 381 4.21 -1.67 -13.19
C ARG A 381 2.78 -2.16 -13.12
N ILE A 382 2.03 -1.91 -14.18
CA ILE A 382 0.62 -2.27 -14.28
C ILE A 382 0.45 -3.29 -15.39
N VAL A 383 -0.22 -4.39 -15.06
CA VAL A 383 -0.72 -5.36 -16.02
C VAL A 383 -2.23 -5.35 -15.98
N THR A 384 -2.86 -5.18 -17.13
CA THR A 384 -4.32 -5.30 -17.23
C THR A 384 -4.70 -6.46 -18.11
N THR A 385 -5.86 -7.07 -17.86
CA THR A 385 -6.49 -7.99 -18.81
C THR A 385 -7.76 -7.35 -19.36
N SER A 386 -7.92 -7.42 -20.69
CA SER A 386 -9.06 -6.78 -21.34
C SER A 386 -9.37 -7.37 -22.72
N ARG A 387 -10.60 -7.15 -23.21
CA ARG A 387 -11.02 -7.39 -24.60
C ARG A 387 -10.65 -6.24 -25.55
N ALA A 388 -10.40 -5.04 -25.02
CA ALA A 388 -10.03 -3.85 -25.78
C ALA A 388 -8.84 -3.12 -25.12
N PRO A 389 -7.97 -2.43 -25.89
CA PRO A 389 -6.90 -1.63 -25.30
C PRO A 389 -7.47 -0.48 -24.45
N LEU A 390 -6.73 -0.06 -23.43
CA LEU A 390 -7.07 1.09 -22.59
C LEU A 390 -6.91 2.42 -23.32
N GLY A 391 -6.10 2.47 -24.39
CA GLY A 391 -5.89 3.68 -25.20
C GLY A 391 -4.93 4.69 -24.58
N ILE A 392 -4.05 4.25 -23.68
CA ILE A 392 -3.04 5.09 -23.01
C ILE A 392 -1.75 5.07 -23.84
N ALA A 393 -1.08 6.22 -24.03
CA ALA A 393 0.13 6.31 -24.87
C ALA A 393 1.28 5.40 -24.39
N ALA A 394 1.39 5.16 -23.08
CA ALA A 394 2.38 4.27 -22.48
C ALA A 394 2.00 2.77 -22.54
N GLU A 395 0.82 2.44 -23.07
CA GLU A 395 0.29 1.08 -23.13
C GLU A 395 1.05 0.22 -24.14
N ARG A 396 1.52 -0.94 -23.69
CA ARG A 396 2.01 -1.99 -24.57
C ARG A 396 1.02 -3.14 -24.60
N VAL A 397 0.58 -3.48 -25.80
CA VAL A 397 -0.46 -4.49 -25.99
C VAL A 397 0.19 -5.85 -26.29
N LEU A 398 -0.01 -6.81 -25.39
CA LEU A 398 0.29 -8.22 -25.66
C LEU A 398 -1.00 -8.89 -26.13
N GLY A 399 -1.17 -8.98 -27.45
CA GLY A 399 -2.24 -9.78 -28.02
C GLY A 399 -1.94 -11.27 -27.83
N LEU A 400 -2.71 -11.93 -26.96
CA LEU A 400 -2.62 -13.39 -26.85
C LEU A 400 -3.14 -14.03 -28.13
N LYS A 401 -2.31 -14.91 -28.69
CA LYS A 401 -2.71 -15.74 -29.83
C LYS A 401 -3.50 -16.94 -29.34
N GLN A 402 -4.18 -17.61 -30.26
CA GLN A 402 -4.70 -18.95 -29.98
C GLN A 402 -3.54 -19.92 -29.78
N LEU A 403 -3.82 -21.03 -29.09
CA LEU A 403 -2.84 -22.11 -28.97
C LEU A 403 -2.56 -22.67 -30.36
N ASP A 404 -1.31 -23.01 -30.62
CA ASP A 404 -0.98 -23.75 -31.82
C ASP A 404 -1.59 -25.16 -31.78
N LEU A 405 -1.51 -25.88 -32.89
CA LEU A 405 -2.11 -27.20 -32.98
C LEU A 405 -1.51 -28.20 -31.98
N ALA A 406 -0.22 -28.09 -31.69
CA ALA A 406 0.47 -29.02 -30.80
C ALA A 406 0.04 -28.78 -29.34
N ASP A 407 0.07 -27.53 -28.90
CA ASP A 407 -0.32 -27.13 -27.56
C ASP A 407 -1.82 -27.28 -27.32
N GLY A 408 -2.64 -26.94 -28.30
CA GLY A 408 -4.09 -27.16 -28.24
C GLY A 408 -4.44 -28.65 -28.17
N THR A 409 -3.70 -29.50 -28.88
CA THR A 409 -3.83 -30.97 -28.77
C THR A 409 -3.38 -31.46 -27.40
N ALA A 410 -2.28 -30.94 -26.86
CA ALA A 410 -1.82 -31.30 -25.52
C ALA A 410 -2.84 -30.93 -24.44
N LEU A 411 -3.42 -29.72 -24.53
CA LEU A 411 -4.49 -29.27 -23.64
C LEU A 411 -5.73 -30.16 -23.76
N PHE A 412 -6.16 -30.47 -25.00
CA PHE A 412 -7.29 -31.37 -25.24
C PHE A 412 -7.06 -32.74 -24.62
N LEU A 413 -5.90 -33.38 -24.89
CA LEU A 413 -5.58 -34.71 -24.37
C LEU A 413 -5.52 -34.72 -22.84
N ARG A 414 -4.95 -33.68 -22.22
CA ARG A 414 -4.87 -33.57 -20.76
C ARG A 414 -6.27 -33.50 -20.14
N ARG A 415 -7.13 -32.62 -20.66
CA ARG A 415 -8.51 -32.47 -20.16
C ARG A 415 -9.40 -33.68 -20.48
N ALA A 416 -9.28 -34.25 -21.68
CA ALA A 416 -10.05 -35.42 -22.10
C ALA A 416 -9.70 -36.66 -21.26
N ARG A 417 -8.41 -36.87 -20.93
CA ARG A 417 -7.98 -37.96 -20.04
C ARG A 417 -8.38 -37.74 -18.59
N ALA A 418 -8.41 -36.49 -18.13
CA ALA A 418 -8.99 -36.16 -16.82
C ALA A 418 -10.50 -36.50 -16.78
N ALA A 419 -11.22 -36.24 -17.87
CA ALA A 419 -12.65 -36.54 -17.98
C ALA A 419 -12.96 -38.04 -18.16
N ARG A 420 -12.13 -38.77 -18.93
CA ARG A 420 -12.21 -40.22 -19.15
C ARG A 420 -10.80 -40.80 -19.42
N PRO A 421 -10.13 -41.42 -18.42
CA PRO A 421 -8.76 -41.92 -18.56
C PRO A 421 -8.56 -42.90 -19.72
N GLU A 422 -9.55 -43.78 -19.94
CA GLU A 422 -9.54 -44.85 -20.97
C GLU A 422 -10.05 -44.38 -22.35
N ALA A 423 -10.17 -43.07 -22.58
CA ALA A 423 -10.67 -42.56 -23.85
C ALA A 423 -9.76 -42.92 -25.03
N VAL A 424 -10.34 -43.51 -26.09
CA VAL A 424 -9.68 -43.65 -27.39
C VAL A 424 -9.66 -42.27 -28.06
N LEU A 425 -8.46 -41.73 -28.28
CA LEU A 425 -8.22 -40.37 -28.78
C LEU A 425 -7.25 -40.41 -29.97
N PRO A 426 -7.72 -40.72 -31.20
CA PRO A 426 -6.86 -40.76 -32.38
C PRO A 426 -6.26 -39.38 -32.67
N ALA A 427 -4.95 -39.34 -32.94
CA ALA A 427 -4.21 -38.09 -33.04
C ALA A 427 -4.69 -37.18 -34.19
N ASP A 428 -5.10 -37.78 -35.31
CA ASP A 428 -5.68 -37.09 -36.47
C ASP A 428 -7.04 -36.47 -36.14
N VAL A 429 -7.91 -37.21 -35.45
CA VAL A 429 -9.24 -36.73 -35.04
C VAL A 429 -9.12 -35.60 -34.02
N VAL A 430 -8.25 -35.73 -33.02
CA VAL A 430 -8.03 -34.68 -32.02
C VAL A 430 -7.46 -33.42 -32.66
N ALA A 431 -6.49 -33.56 -33.58
CA ALA A 431 -5.95 -32.42 -34.31
C ALA A 431 -7.04 -31.68 -35.10
N ASP A 432 -7.96 -32.41 -35.74
CA ASP A 432 -9.07 -31.79 -36.48
C ASP A 432 -10.10 -31.13 -35.56
N VAL A 433 -10.38 -31.70 -34.38
CA VAL A 433 -11.20 -31.05 -33.34
C VAL A 433 -10.57 -29.73 -32.91
N VAL A 434 -9.27 -29.72 -32.56
CA VAL A 434 -8.56 -28.52 -32.10
C VAL A 434 -8.52 -27.44 -33.17
N LYS A 435 -8.29 -27.81 -34.45
CA LYS A 435 -8.39 -26.86 -35.57
C LYS A 435 -9.77 -26.23 -35.66
N ARG A 436 -10.84 -27.01 -35.44
CA ARG A 436 -12.21 -26.53 -35.54
C ARG A 436 -12.61 -25.57 -34.43
N LEU A 437 -11.96 -25.69 -33.27
CA LEU A 437 -12.13 -24.82 -32.10
C LEU A 437 -11.24 -23.56 -32.19
N ASP A 438 -10.60 -23.32 -33.33
CA ASP A 438 -9.69 -22.20 -33.61
C ASP A 438 -8.52 -22.07 -32.61
N GLY A 439 -8.17 -23.13 -31.86
CA GLY A 439 -7.13 -23.07 -30.84
C GLY A 439 -7.49 -22.27 -29.57
N LEU A 440 -8.77 -21.96 -29.35
CA LEU A 440 -9.23 -21.22 -28.15
C LEU A 440 -9.17 -22.13 -26.91
N PRO A 441 -8.35 -21.83 -25.87
CA PRO A 441 -8.21 -22.67 -24.68
C PRO A 441 -9.52 -23.06 -24.04
N LEU A 442 -10.39 -22.08 -23.71
CA LEU A 442 -11.69 -22.38 -23.09
C LEU A 442 -12.57 -23.28 -23.98
N ALA A 443 -12.57 -23.07 -25.30
CA ALA A 443 -13.33 -23.92 -26.21
C ALA A 443 -12.77 -25.34 -26.26
N ILE A 444 -11.44 -25.50 -26.20
CA ILE A 444 -10.76 -26.79 -26.12
C ILE A 444 -11.11 -27.51 -24.82
N GLU A 445 -11.07 -26.81 -23.68
CA GLU A 445 -11.43 -27.41 -22.39
C GLU A 445 -12.89 -27.85 -22.35
N LEU A 446 -13.82 -26.99 -22.80
CA LEU A 446 -15.24 -27.32 -22.91
C LEU A 446 -15.49 -28.51 -23.84
N ALA A 447 -14.78 -28.60 -24.98
CA ALA A 447 -14.91 -29.72 -25.91
C ALA A 447 -14.28 -31.01 -25.36
N ALA A 448 -13.14 -30.92 -24.69
CA ALA A 448 -12.44 -32.06 -24.10
C ALA A 448 -13.26 -32.70 -22.96
N ALA A 449 -13.97 -31.89 -22.17
CA ALA A 449 -14.90 -32.39 -21.15
C ALA A 449 -15.98 -33.32 -21.75
N ARG A 450 -16.35 -33.13 -23.03
CA ARG A 450 -17.38 -33.94 -23.72
C ARG A 450 -16.93 -35.36 -24.04
N VAL A 451 -15.63 -35.66 -23.99
CA VAL A 451 -15.11 -37.02 -24.18
C VAL A 451 -15.65 -37.99 -23.11
N ARG A 452 -16.13 -37.49 -21.97
CA ARG A 452 -16.84 -38.31 -20.99
C ARG A 452 -18.08 -38.99 -21.58
N ALA A 453 -18.82 -38.31 -22.45
CA ALA A 453 -20.13 -38.76 -22.95
C ALA A 453 -20.13 -39.23 -24.42
N MET A 454 -19.07 -38.96 -25.21
CA MET A 454 -18.99 -39.34 -26.62
C MET A 454 -17.56 -39.67 -27.06
N SER A 455 -17.40 -40.23 -28.27
CA SER A 455 -16.08 -40.46 -28.87
C SER A 455 -15.52 -39.18 -29.50
N ALA A 456 -14.20 -39.14 -29.76
CA ALA A 456 -13.56 -38.00 -30.42
C ALA A 456 -14.07 -37.82 -31.86
N GLU A 457 -14.40 -38.91 -32.56
CA GLU A 457 -14.96 -38.87 -33.92
C GLU A 457 -16.37 -38.28 -33.92
N GLU A 458 -17.18 -38.66 -32.93
CA GLU A 458 -18.53 -38.11 -32.79
C GLU A 458 -18.49 -36.62 -32.41
N LEU A 459 -17.54 -36.22 -31.56
CA LEU A 459 -17.26 -34.83 -31.23
C LEU A 459 -16.94 -34.01 -32.49
N LEU A 460 -16.00 -34.47 -33.31
CA LEU A 460 -15.60 -33.81 -34.55
C LEU A 460 -16.78 -33.62 -35.52
N ARG A 461 -17.54 -34.69 -35.76
CA ARG A 461 -18.70 -34.66 -36.64
C ARG A 461 -19.76 -33.64 -36.18
N ARG A 462 -20.03 -33.58 -34.87
CA ARG A 462 -21.03 -32.65 -34.31
C ARG A 462 -20.57 -31.20 -34.36
N LEU A 463 -19.27 -30.93 -34.17
CA LEU A 463 -18.72 -29.58 -34.36
C LEU A 463 -18.94 -29.09 -35.80
N ASP A 464 -18.69 -29.95 -36.80
CA ASP A 464 -18.88 -29.59 -38.21
C ASP A 464 -20.33 -29.20 -38.55
N ASP A 465 -21.31 -29.95 -38.05
CA ASP A 465 -22.74 -29.68 -38.25
C ASP A 465 -23.13 -28.31 -37.63
N ARG A 466 -22.67 -28.02 -36.41
CA ARG A 466 -22.94 -26.75 -35.68
C ARG A 466 -22.36 -25.53 -36.39
N PHE A 467 -21.10 -25.62 -36.80
CA PHE A 467 -20.45 -24.51 -37.49
C PHE A 467 -20.98 -24.33 -38.93
N ALA A 468 -21.57 -25.36 -39.54
CA ALA A 468 -22.31 -25.20 -40.80
C ALA A 468 -23.59 -24.37 -40.61
N LEU A 469 -24.32 -24.56 -39.50
CA LEU A 469 -25.53 -23.81 -39.18
C LEU A 469 -25.25 -22.32 -38.87
N LEU A 470 -24.16 -22.00 -38.15
CA LEU A 470 -23.80 -20.61 -37.82
C LEU A 470 -23.34 -19.80 -39.03
N ARG A 471 -22.66 -20.43 -40.00
CA ARG A 471 -22.26 -19.79 -41.27
C ARG A 471 -23.46 -19.37 -42.13
N SER A 472 -24.66 -19.88 -41.84
CA SER A 472 -25.88 -19.63 -42.60
C SER A 472 -26.72 -18.46 -42.08
N ARG A 473 -26.50 -17.94 -40.85
CA ARG A 473 -27.51 -17.08 -40.19
C ARG A 473 -27.17 -15.59 -39.98
N ASP A 474 -25.93 -15.13 -39.95
CA ASP A 474 -25.65 -13.68 -39.98
C ASP A 474 -24.17 -13.30 -40.22
N ARG A 475 -23.91 -12.17 -40.91
CA ARG A 475 -22.57 -11.76 -41.38
C ARG A 475 -21.91 -10.61 -40.60
N THR A 476 -22.48 -10.20 -39.46
CA THR A 476 -22.15 -8.91 -38.81
C THR A 476 -21.39 -9.00 -37.48
N VAL A 477 -21.12 -10.20 -36.94
CA VAL A 477 -20.32 -10.39 -35.70
C VAL A 477 -18.92 -10.96 -36.03
N HIS A 478 -17.87 -10.49 -35.36
CA HIS A 478 -16.50 -10.98 -35.55
C HIS A 478 -16.42 -12.52 -35.41
N ALA A 479 -15.88 -13.20 -36.44
CA ALA A 479 -15.88 -14.67 -36.59
C ALA A 479 -15.39 -15.48 -35.37
N ARG A 480 -14.57 -14.88 -34.50
CA ARG A 480 -13.92 -15.55 -33.36
C ARG A 480 -14.82 -15.62 -32.11
N HIS A 481 -15.62 -14.58 -31.89
CA HIS A 481 -16.63 -14.60 -30.83
C HIS A 481 -17.72 -15.63 -31.18
N GLN A 482 -18.01 -15.79 -32.48
CA GLN A 482 -18.90 -16.83 -32.98
C GLN A 482 -18.38 -18.24 -32.62
N THR A 483 -17.08 -18.53 -32.71
CA THR A 483 -16.54 -19.85 -32.35
C THR A 483 -16.74 -20.17 -30.86
N LEU A 484 -16.44 -19.24 -29.95
CA LEU A 484 -16.66 -19.47 -28.52
C LEU A 484 -18.15 -19.55 -28.18
N THR A 485 -18.97 -18.63 -28.68
CA THR A 485 -20.43 -18.66 -28.52
C THR A 485 -21.05 -19.91 -29.14
N ALA A 486 -20.46 -20.46 -30.22
CA ALA A 486 -20.88 -21.73 -30.82
C ALA A 486 -20.60 -22.91 -29.89
N VAL A 487 -19.43 -22.93 -29.25
CA VAL A 487 -19.02 -24.03 -28.37
C VAL A 487 -19.76 -23.96 -27.04
N ILE A 488 -19.97 -22.74 -26.49
CA ILE A 488 -20.84 -22.53 -25.33
C ILE A 488 -22.29 -22.87 -25.71
N GLY A 489 -22.79 -22.41 -26.87
CA GLY A 489 -24.15 -22.72 -27.32
C GLY A 489 -24.37 -24.19 -27.64
N TRP A 490 -23.36 -24.89 -28.13
CA TRP A 490 -23.40 -26.34 -28.28
C TRP A 490 -23.35 -27.04 -26.92
N SER A 491 -22.50 -26.56 -26.00
CA SER A 491 -22.45 -27.04 -24.62
C SER A 491 -23.81 -26.88 -23.94
N TRP A 492 -24.45 -25.74 -24.15
CA TRP A 492 -25.81 -25.41 -23.73
C TRP A 492 -26.84 -26.36 -24.35
N ASP A 493 -26.80 -26.58 -25.67
CA ASP A 493 -27.79 -27.42 -26.34
C ASP A 493 -27.67 -28.92 -26.01
N LEU A 494 -26.56 -29.33 -25.39
CA LEU A 494 -26.39 -30.68 -24.82
C LEU A 494 -26.90 -30.80 -23.39
N LEU A 495 -27.08 -29.68 -22.70
CA LEU A 495 -27.71 -29.66 -21.38
C LEU A 495 -29.16 -30.09 -21.52
N SER A 496 -29.64 -30.87 -20.57
CA SER A 496 -31.06 -31.08 -20.38
C SER A 496 -31.75 -29.72 -20.15
N PRO A 497 -33.06 -29.60 -20.44
CA PRO A 497 -33.79 -28.37 -20.18
C PRO A 497 -33.68 -27.87 -18.73
N ARG A 498 -33.46 -28.79 -17.77
CA ARG A 498 -33.28 -28.47 -16.35
C ARG A 498 -31.92 -27.85 -16.08
N GLU A 499 -30.85 -28.43 -16.62
CA GLU A 499 -29.48 -27.89 -16.52
C GLU A 499 -29.34 -26.54 -17.25
N GLN A 500 -29.99 -26.37 -18.41
CA GLN A 500 -30.04 -25.09 -19.13
C GLN A 500 -30.62 -23.99 -18.25
N ARG A 501 -31.81 -24.25 -17.69
CA ARG A 501 -32.48 -23.31 -16.80
C ARG A 501 -31.64 -23.03 -15.55
N ALA A 502 -31.05 -24.05 -14.92
CA ALA A 502 -30.18 -23.88 -13.76
C ALA A 502 -29.00 -22.96 -14.06
N LEU A 503 -28.28 -23.19 -15.16
CA LEU A 503 -27.15 -22.35 -15.56
C LEU A 503 -27.59 -20.91 -15.85
N ALA A 504 -28.71 -20.70 -16.54
CA ALA A 504 -29.28 -19.37 -16.78
C ALA A 504 -29.64 -18.66 -15.47
N TRP A 505 -30.32 -19.34 -14.55
CA TRP A 505 -30.76 -18.72 -13.29
C TRP A 505 -29.59 -18.39 -12.38
N LEU A 506 -28.58 -19.26 -12.29
CA LEU A 506 -27.38 -19.03 -11.48
C LEU A 506 -26.50 -17.90 -12.01
N SER A 507 -26.74 -17.39 -13.22
CA SER A 507 -25.99 -16.26 -13.76
C SER A 507 -26.25 -14.93 -13.04
N VAL A 508 -27.25 -14.88 -12.15
CA VAL A 508 -27.55 -13.70 -11.31
C VAL A 508 -26.51 -13.48 -10.20
N PHE A 509 -25.75 -14.52 -9.83
CA PHE A 509 -24.66 -14.40 -8.86
C PHE A 509 -23.37 -13.91 -9.54
N GLN A 510 -22.85 -12.78 -9.06
CA GLN A 510 -21.64 -12.17 -9.61
C GLN A 510 -20.37 -12.79 -9.03
N ASP A 511 -20.34 -13.06 -7.72
CA ASP A 511 -19.19 -13.63 -6.99
C ASP A 511 -19.39 -15.12 -6.64
N GLY A 512 -19.93 -15.88 -7.59
CA GLY A 512 -20.23 -17.29 -7.41
C GLY A 512 -21.27 -17.55 -6.30
N PHE A 513 -21.41 -18.82 -5.94
CA PHE A 513 -22.45 -19.28 -5.03
C PHE A 513 -22.09 -20.62 -4.38
N THR A 514 -22.68 -20.91 -3.22
CA THR A 514 -22.61 -22.24 -2.60
C THR A 514 -23.69 -23.18 -3.18
N ALA A 515 -23.56 -24.49 -2.92
CA ALA A 515 -24.61 -25.45 -3.27
C ALA A 515 -25.96 -25.08 -2.63
N GLY A 516 -25.95 -24.63 -1.37
CA GLY A 516 -27.15 -24.17 -0.68
C GLY A 516 -27.80 -22.95 -1.33
N SER A 517 -27.01 -21.97 -1.79
CA SER A 517 -27.52 -20.82 -2.55
C SER A 517 -28.16 -21.26 -3.87
N ALA A 518 -27.57 -22.26 -4.54
CA ALA A 518 -28.14 -22.82 -5.76
C ALA A 518 -29.47 -23.54 -5.53
N GLU A 519 -29.63 -24.27 -4.43
CA GLU A 519 -30.89 -24.94 -4.07
C GLU A 519 -32.05 -23.97 -3.89
N VAL A 520 -31.80 -22.79 -3.32
CA VAL A 520 -32.86 -21.77 -3.16
C VAL A 520 -33.26 -21.17 -4.50
N VAL A 521 -32.28 -20.83 -5.35
CA VAL A 521 -32.55 -20.16 -6.63
C VAL A 521 -33.10 -21.12 -7.68
N VAL A 522 -32.56 -22.34 -7.78
CA VAL A 522 -32.90 -23.31 -8.84
C VAL A 522 -33.92 -24.35 -8.39
N GLY A 523 -33.94 -24.72 -7.10
CA GLY A 523 -34.81 -25.74 -6.51
C GLY A 523 -34.06 -26.95 -5.93
N PRO A 524 -34.77 -27.95 -5.37
CA PRO A 524 -34.18 -29.03 -4.56
C PRO A 524 -33.23 -29.98 -5.32
N ASP A 525 -33.33 -30.04 -6.64
CA ASP A 525 -32.42 -30.85 -7.48
C ASP A 525 -31.14 -30.06 -7.86
N ALA A 526 -30.92 -28.86 -7.31
CA ALA A 526 -29.82 -27.98 -7.72
C ALA A 526 -28.45 -28.58 -7.46
N THR A 527 -28.25 -29.31 -6.37
CA THR A 527 -26.95 -29.92 -6.03
C THR A 527 -26.49 -30.87 -7.15
N ASP A 528 -27.34 -31.79 -7.60
CA ASP A 528 -27.05 -32.67 -8.73
C ASP A 528 -26.82 -31.88 -10.03
N LEU A 529 -27.56 -30.78 -10.24
CA LEU A 529 -27.42 -29.93 -11.42
C LEU A 529 -26.11 -29.14 -11.42
N VAL A 530 -25.68 -28.57 -10.30
CA VAL A 530 -24.41 -27.82 -10.21
C VAL A 530 -23.21 -28.75 -10.31
N GLU A 531 -23.30 -29.96 -9.74
CA GLU A 531 -22.29 -31.01 -9.93
C GLU A 531 -22.22 -31.42 -11.40
N ALA A 532 -23.36 -31.65 -12.06
CA ALA A 532 -23.40 -31.97 -13.49
C ALA A 532 -22.85 -30.83 -14.37
N LEU A 533 -23.11 -29.56 -14.01
CA LEU A 533 -22.56 -28.40 -14.71
C LEU A 533 -21.05 -28.24 -14.48
N ALA A 534 -20.56 -28.53 -13.28
CA ALA A 534 -19.13 -28.55 -12.96
C ALA A 534 -18.39 -29.69 -13.70
N ASP A 535 -18.99 -30.88 -13.74
CA ASP A 535 -18.51 -32.03 -14.53
C ASP A 535 -18.43 -31.72 -16.03
N GLN A 536 -19.26 -30.78 -16.50
CA GLN A 536 -19.26 -30.27 -17.88
C GLN A 536 -18.38 -29.04 -18.08
N SER A 537 -17.62 -28.62 -17.05
CA SER A 537 -16.71 -27.46 -17.06
C SER A 537 -17.41 -26.13 -17.34
N LEU A 538 -18.71 -26.02 -17.04
CA LEU A 538 -19.49 -24.77 -17.11
C LEU A 538 -19.43 -24.00 -15.79
N LEU A 539 -19.13 -24.70 -14.69
CA LEU A 539 -18.81 -24.15 -13.38
C LEU A 539 -17.41 -24.59 -12.95
N VAL A 540 -16.73 -23.76 -12.17
CA VAL A 540 -15.45 -24.03 -11.53
C VAL A 540 -15.68 -24.13 -10.03
N LEU A 541 -15.15 -25.17 -9.40
CA LEU A 541 -15.19 -25.33 -7.95
C LEU A 541 -13.93 -24.72 -7.34
N THR A 542 -14.11 -23.80 -6.39
CA THR A 542 -13.04 -23.15 -5.63
C THR A 542 -13.22 -23.44 -4.14
N GLU A 543 -12.12 -23.69 -3.43
CA GLU A 543 -12.11 -23.88 -1.98
C GLU A 543 -11.43 -22.68 -1.30
N ASN A 544 -12.15 -22.00 -0.41
CA ASN A 544 -11.64 -20.90 0.40
C ASN A 544 -11.89 -21.23 1.87
N ASP A 545 -10.85 -21.27 2.70
CA ASP A 545 -10.93 -21.57 4.14
C ASP A 545 -11.75 -22.82 4.50
N GLY A 546 -11.76 -23.84 3.63
CA GLY A 546 -12.52 -25.09 3.80
C GLY A 546 -13.96 -25.06 3.27
N HIS A 547 -14.39 -23.95 2.67
CA HIS A 547 -15.72 -23.77 2.07
C HIS A 547 -15.66 -23.89 0.53
N LEU A 548 -16.55 -24.72 -0.03
CA LEU A 548 -16.65 -24.95 -1.46
C LEU A 548 -17.61 -23.95 -2.12
N ARG A 549 -17.13 -23.22 -3.13
CA ARG A 549 -17.91 -22.30 -3.95
C ARG A 549 -17.85 -22.67 -5.42
N TYR A 550 -18.99 -22.56 -6.09
CA TYR A 550 -19.10 -22.66 -7.54
C TYR A 550 -19.00 -21.28 -8.16
N ARG A 551 -18.13 -21.13 -9.15
CA ARG A 551 -17.97 -19.91 -9.93
C ARG A 551 -18.23 -20.19 -11.40
N MET A 552 -18.99 -19.31 -12.02
CA MET A 552 -19.19 -19.36 -13.46
C MET A 552 -18.14 -18.49 -14.13
N LEU A 553 -17.44 -19.03 -15.14
CA LEU A 553 -16.57 -18.22 -15.97
C LEU A 553 -17.41 -17.11 -16.61
N GLU A 554 -16.92 -15.88 -16.59
CA GLU A 554 -17.68 -14.71 -17.03
C GLU A 554 -18.31 -14.86 -18.41
N THR A 555 -17.57 -15.38 -19.40
CA THR A 555 -18.10 -15.61 -20.74
C THR A 555 -19.27 -16.60 -20.77
N VAL A 556 -19.28 -17.58 -19.85
CA VAL A 556 -20.38 -18.53 -19.69
C VAL A 556 -21.55 -17.83 -18.98
N ARG A 557 -21.27 -17.00 -17.97
CA ARG A 557 -22.28 -16.18 -17.26
C ARG A 557 -22.99 -15.19 -18.17
N GLU A 558 -22.26 -14.46 -19.02
CA GLU A 558 -22.82 -13.56 -20.02
C GLU A 558 -23.75 -14.31 -20.98
N TYR A 559 -23.31 -15.47 -21.48
CA TYR A 559 -24.12 -16.29 -22.36
C TYR A 559 -25.38 -16.82 -21.66
N ALA A 560 -25.23 -17.33 -20.44
CA ALA A 560 -26.33 -17.84 -19.63
C ALA A 560 -27.33 -16.72 -19.27
N GLY A 561 -26.85 -15.53 -18.96
CA GLY A 561 -27.68 -14.33 -18.71
C GLY A 561 -28.43 -13.86 -19.96
N GLN A 562 -27.79 -13.93 -21.14
CA GLN A 562 -28.51 -13.67 -22.40
C GLN A 562 -29.60 -14.73 -22.65
N ARG A 563 -29.32 -16.01 -22.36
CA ARG A 563 -30.33 -17.08 -22.48
C ARG A 563 -31.47 -16.91 -21.49
N LEU A 564 -31.18 -16.44 -20.28
CA LEU A 564 -32.18 -16.08 -19.27
C LEU A 564 -33.09 -14.95 -19.79
N ALA A 565 -32.51 -13.93 -20.42
CA ALA A 565 -33.25 -12.83 -21.03
C ALA A 565 -34.07 -13.29 -22.25
N ASP A 566 -33.51 -14.12 -23.12
CA ASP A 566 -34.20 -14.71 -24.28
C ASP A 566 -35.40 -15.57 -23.85
N ALA A 567 -35.27 -16.28 -22.71
CA ALA A 567 -36.34 -17.04 -22.10
C ALA A 567 -37.40 -16.17 -21.37
N SER A 568 -37.14 -14.86 -21.24
CA SER A 568 -37.97 -13.91 -20.47
C SER A 568 -38.14 -14.33 -19.00
N GLU A 569 -37.12 -14.98 -18.42
CA GLU A 569 -37.13 -15.46 -17.03
C GLU A 569 -36.26 -14.61 -16.07
N THR A 570 -35.65 -13.52 -16.55
CA THR A 570 -34.76 -12.65 -15.75
C THR A 570 -35.39 -12.18 -14.44
N GLU A 571 -36.62 -11.68 -14.49
CA GLU A 571 -37.31 -11.19 -13.30
C GLU A 571 -37.64 -12.31 -12.31
N GLN A 572 -37.87 -13.54 -12.78
CA GLN A 572 -38.12 -14.68 -11.89
C GLN A 572 -36.84 -15.17 -11.21
N ALA A 573 -35.72 -15.20 -11.94
CA ALA A 573 -34.42 -15.54 -11.36
C ALA A 573 -33.95 -14.48 -10.35
N ARG A 574 -34.19 -13.18 -10.65
CA ARG A 574 -33.94 -12.08 -9.70
C ARG A 574 -34.81 -12.19 -8.47
N ALA A 575 -36.12 -12.42 -8.63
CA ALA A 575 -37.01 -12.64 -7.49
C ALA A 575 -36.59 -13.85 -6.64
N ALA A 576 -36.03 -14.89 -7.24
CA ALA A 576 -35.48 -16.03 -6.51
C ALA A 576 -34.18 -15.66 -5.75
N GLN A 577 -33.31 -14.83 -6.34
CA GLN A 577 -32.14 -14.27 -5.65
C GLN A 577 -32.56 -13.33 -4.50
N ASP A 578 -33.59 -12.52 -4.71
CA ASP A 578 -34.13 -11.62 -3.70
C ASP A 578 -34.72 -12.41 -2.53
N GLY A 579 -35.47 -13.48 -2.83
CA GLY A 579 -35.93 -14.45 -1.83
C GLY A 579 -34.78 -15.11 -1.07
N TRP A 580 -33.72 -15.55 -1.76
CA TRP A 580 -32.51 -16.08 -1.13
C TRP A 580 -31.85 -15.06 -0.19
N ALA A 581 -31.71 -13.81 -0.63
CA ALA A 581 -31.08 -12.75 0.16
C ALA A 581 -31.92 -12.41 1.40
N ALA A 582 -33.25 -12.32 1.23
CA ALA A 582 -34.20 -12.12 2.32
C ALA A 582 -34.17 -13.28 3.31
N ASP A 583 -34.19 -14.53 2.84
CA ASP A 583 -34.14 -15.72 3.68
C ASP A 583 -32.84 -15.79 4.48
N LEU A 584 -31.71 -15.42 3.86
CA LEU A 584 -30.41 -15.38 4.52
C LEU A 584 -30.37 -14.29 5.60
N ALA A 585 -30.87 -13.09 5.29
CA ALA A 585 -30.99 -11.99 6.24
C ALA A 585 -31.90 -12.38 7.42
N VAL A 586 -33.10 -12.90 7.15
CA VAL A 586 -34.07 -13.30 8.16
C VAL A 586 -33.53 -14.41 9.05
N ARG A 587 -32.80 -15.38 8.48
CA ARG A 587 -32.19 -16.49 9.22
C ARG A 587 -31.16 -16.02 10.24
N TRP A 588 -30.34 -15.03 9.87
CA TRP A 588 -29.18 -14.63 10.67
C TRP A 588 -29.37 -13.31 11.45
N GLN A 589 -30.49 -12.60 11.27
CA GLN A 589 -30.75 -11.30 11.92
C GLN A 589 -30.68 -11.34 13.46
N ASP A 590 -31.06 -12.45 14.08
CA ASP A 590 -31.00 -12.61 15.53
C ASP A 590 -29.64 -13.18 15.98
N ASP A 591 -29.11 -14.15 15.23
CA ASP A 591 -27.84 -14.83 15.53
C ASP A 591 -26.61 -13.89 15.39
N ILE A 592 -26.67 -12.86 14.53
CA ILE A 592 -25.61 -11.84 14.40
C ILE A 592 -25.42 -11.02 15.68
N TRP A 593 -26.47 -10.89 16.50
CA TRP A 593 -26.44 -10.29 17.84
C TRP A 593 -26.59 -11.34 18.96
N GLY A 594 -26.45 -12.63 18.63
CA GLY A 594 -26.63 -13.77 19.52
C GLY A 594 -25.34 -14.54 19.82
N THR A 595 -25.45 -15.67 20.51
CA THR A 595 -24.29 -16.49 20.90
C THR A 595 -23.67 -17.28 19.74
N ARG A 596 -24.39 -17.43 18.61
CA ARG A 596 -23.92 -18.04 17.36
C ARG A 596 -23.26 -17.05 16.40
N GLN A 597 -22.79 -15.91 16.91
CA GLN A 597 -22.26 -14.81 16.12
C GLN A 597 -21.09 -15.19 15.18
N PHE A 598 -20.23 -16.14 15.57
CA PHE A 598 -19.17 -16.62 14.67
C PHE A 598 -19.74 -17.29 13.41
N ASP A 599 -20.72 -18.19 13.58
CA ASP A 599 -21.38 -18.86 12.45
C ASP A 599 -22.07 -17.82 11.55
N ALA A 600 -22.73 -16.83 12.15
CA ALA A 600 -23.42 -15.76 11.43
C ALA A 600 -22.43 -14.92 10.60
N ILE A 601 -21.31 -14.49 11.22
CA ILE A 601 -20.27 -13.72 10.54
C ILE A 601 -19.64 -14.51 9.41
N ASP A 602 -19.32 -15.80 9.60
CA ASP A 602 -18.71 -16.60 8.54
C ASP A 602 -19.62 -16.67 7.29
N VAL A 603 -20.89 -17.00 7.50
CA VAL A 603 -21.84 -17.14 6.40
C VAL A 603 -22.15 -15.80 5.72
N LEU A 604 -22.39 -14.75 6.51
CA LEU A 604 -22.75 -13.44 5.95
C LEU A 604 -21.56 -12.74 5.30
N TRP A 605 -20.35 -12.92 5.84
CA TRP A 605 -19.13 -12.36 5.25
C TRP A 605 -18.79 -13.01 3.92
N GLU A 606 -19.00 -14.32 3.79
CA GLU A 606 -18.80 -15.05 2.52
C GLU A 606 -19.76 -14.60 1.41
N GLU A 607 -20.98 -14.21 1.75
CA GLU A 607 -22.00 -13.75 0.79
C GLU A 607 -22.12 -12.23 0.72
N GLU A 608 -21.24 -11.50 1.42
CA GLU A 608 -21.34 -10.06 1.61
C GLU A 608 -21.44 -9.30 0.29
N SER A 609 -20.64 -9.67 -0.72
CA SER A 609 -20.63 -9.00 -2.02
C SER A 609 -21.92 -9.27 -2.81
N ASN A 610 -22.40 -10.51 -2.81
CA ASN A 610 -23.69 -10.86 -3.42
C ASN A 610 -24.86 -10.12 -2.72
N LEU A 611 -24.85 -10.04 -1.39
CA LEU A 611 -25.87 -9.31 -0.61
C LEU A 611 -25.81 -7.80 -0.83
N ALA A 612 -24.60 -7.23 -0.92
CA ALA A 612 -24.41 -5.81 -1.22
C ALA A 612 -24.92 -5.45 -2.63
N ASP A 613 -24.74 -6.34 -3.61
CA ASP A 613 -25.31 -6.18 -4.95
C ASP A 613 -26.85 -6.15 -4.92
N VAL A 614 -27.47 -7.07 -4.18
CA VAL A 614 -28.94 -7.09 -3.98
C VAL A 614 -29.41 -5.85 -3.22
N LEU A 615 -28.68 -5.40 -2.19
CA LEU A 615 -29.00 -4.18 -1.45
C LEU A 615 -28.98 -2.94 -2.35
N ARG A 616 -27.95 -2.78 -3.19
CA ARG A 616 -27.86 -1.64 -4.11
C ARG A 616 -29.00 -1.65 -5.12
N ARG A 617 -29.34 -2.83 -5.65
CA ARG A 617 -30.43 -3.01 -6.61
C ARG A 617 -31.79 -2.71 -5.98
N SER A 618 -32.10 -3.30 -4.81
CA SER A 618 -33.37 -3.04 -4.10
C SER A 618 -33.56 -1.55 -3.79
N MET A 619 -32.52 -0.85 -3.34
CA MET A 619 -32.56 0.61 -3.16
C MET A 619 -32.75 1.41 -4.47
N ALA A 620 -32.27 0.89 -5.61
CA ALA A 620 -32.42 1.57 -6.90
C ALA A 620 -33.79 1.34 -7.53
N GLU A 621 -34.36 0.15 -7.32
CA GLU A 621 -35.66 -0.27 -7.82
C GLU A 621 -36.82 0.15 -6.89
N GLY A 622 -36.50 0.59 -5.67
CA GLY A 622 -37.49 1.07 -4.70
C GLY A 622 -38.13 -0.05 -3.86
N ASP A 623 -37.48 -1.22 -3.78
CA ASP A 623 -37.87 -2.31 -2.87
C ASP A 623 -37.36 -2.01 -1.45
N SER A 624 -38.13 -1.21 -0.73
CA SER A 624 -37.78 -0.77 0.62
C SER A 624 -37.75 -1.91 1.64
N GLU A 625 -38.60 -2.93 1.47
CA GLU A 625 -38.70 -4.05 2.40
C GLU A 625 -37.41 -4.87 2.41
N LEU A 626 -36.95 -5.28 1.22
CA LEU A 626 -35.70 -6.01 1.06
C LEU A 626 -34.49 -5.15 1.44
N ALA A 627 -34.48 -3.89 1.02
CA ALA A 627 -33.38 -2.98 1.31
C ALA A 627 -33.17 -2.79 2.83
N VAL A 628 -34.25 -2.66 3.60
CA VAL A 628 -34.17 -2.51 5.07
C VAL A 628 -33.67 -3.78 5.75
N LEU A 629 -34.14 -4.96 5.32
CA LEU A 629 -33.64 -6.25 5.84
C LEU A 629 -32.14 -6.39 5.64
N LEU A 630 -31.67 -6.10 4.42
CA LEU A 630 -30.26 -6.20 4.07
C LEU A 630 -29.42 -5.12 4.75
N LEU A 631 -29.94 -3.89 4.89
CA LEU A 631 -29.28 -2.82 5.65
C LEU A 631 -29.04 -3.21 7.11
N ALA A 632 -30.05 -3.80 7.76
CA ALA A 632 -29.93 -4.21 9.16
C ALA A 632 -28.83 -5.26 9.36
N VAL A 633 -28.80 -6.29 8.50
CA VAL A 633 -27.86 -7.40 8.63
C VAL A 633 -26.45 -7.03 8.15
N LEU A 634 -26.30 -6.44 6.95
CA LEU A 634 -24.99 -6.02 6.44
C LEU A 634 -24.40 -4.89 7.30
N GLY A 635 -25.23 -3.97 7.76
CA GLY A 635 -24.79 -2.93 8.68
C GLY A 635 -24.26 -3.49 10.00
N ALA A 636 -24.94 -4.50 10.58
CA ALA A 636 -24.43 -5.21 11.76
C ALA A 636 -23.09 -5.91 11.49
N VAL A 637 -22.96 -6.63 10.37
CA VAL A 637 -21.71 -7.28 9.95
C VAL A 637 -20.59 -6.25 9.86
N TRP A 638 -20.81 -5.14 9.15
CA TRP A 638 -19.81 -4.09 8.97
C TRP A 638 -19.46 -3.39 10.29
N THR A 639 -20.41 -3.22 11.20
CA THR A 639 -20.15 -2.69 12.55
C THR A 639 -19.29 -3.64 13.38
N ILE A 640 -19.64 -4.92 13.46
CA ILE A 640 -18.92 -5.93 14.27
C ILE A 640 -17.50 -6.16 13.74
N THR A 641 -17.33 -6.11 12.42
CA THR A 641 -16.04 -6.33 11.74
C THR A 641 -15.19 -5.05 11.65
N GLY A 642 -15.63 -3.92 12.22
CA GLY A 642 -14.91 -2.65 12.14
C GLY A 642 -14.89 -2.01 10.75
N ASN A 643 -15.69 -2.50 9.79
CA ASN A 643 -15.82 -1.94 8.44
C ASN A 643 -16.78 -0.74 8.41
N HIS A 644 -16.66 0.21 9.35
CA HIS A 644 -17.56 1.36 9.50
C HIS A 644 -17.68 2.19 8.22
N GLY A 645 -16.61 2.21 7.43
CA GLY A 645 -16.64 2.82 6.12
C GLY A 645 -17.76 2.27 5.22
N ARG A 646 -17.97 0.95 5.17
CA ARG A 646 -19.04 0.35 4.37
C ARG A 646 -20.42 0.80 4.83
N VAL A 647 -20.64 0.98 6.14
CA VAL A 647 -21.89 1.56 6.66
C VAL A 647 -22.09 2.98 6.11
N MET A 648 -21.04 3.79 6.08
CA MET A 648 -21.05 5.15 5.53
C MET A 648 -21.28 5.20 4.02
N ALA A 649 -20.87 4.18 3.28
CA ALA A 649 -21.14 4.06 1.84
C ALA A 649 -22.64 4.12 1.50
N PHE A 650 -23.47 3.63 2.42
CA PHE A 650 -24.92 3.54 2.27
C PHE A 650 -25.68 4.59 3.10
N ALA A 651 -25.02 5.50 3.83
CA ALA A 651 -25.68 6.43 4.75
C ALA A 651 -26.72 7.32 4.05
N ASP A 652 -26.33 8.11 3.05
CA ASP A 652 -27.24 9.02 2.33
C ASP A 652 -28.44 8.28 1.66
N PRO A 653 -28.26 7.17 0.91
CA PRO A 653 -29.40 6.44 0.34
C PRO A 653 -30.24 5.71 1.40
N ALA A 654 -29.65 5.24 2.50
CA ALA A 654 -30.40 4.66 3.61
C ALA A 654 -31.22 5.71 4.37
N GLU A 655 -30.68 6.92 4.56
CA GLU A 655 -31.40 8.05 5.16
C GLU A 655 -32.64 8.41 4.34
N ALA A 656 -32.47 8.57 3.03
CA ALA A 656 -33.59 8.85 2.12
C ALA A 656 -34.67 7.76 2.20
N LEU A 657 -34.26 6.49 2.20
CA LEU A 657 -35.16 5.34 2.32
C LEU A 657 -35.92 5.32 3.66
N LEU A 658 -35.19 5.40 4.77
CA LEU A 658 -35.73 5.22 6.12
C LEU A 658 -36.58 6.41 6.60
N THR A 659 -36.39 7.59 6.00
CA THR A 659 -37.22 8.76 6.25
C THR A 659 -38.66 8.54 5.78
N GLU A 660 -38.84 7.89 4.62
CA GLU A 660 -40.15 7.73 3.97
C GLU A 660 -40.80 6.37 4.25
N PHE A 661 -40.02 5.34 4.60
CA PHE A 661 -40.51 3.97 4.71
C PHE A 661 -41.31 3.68 6.00
N ASP A 662 -42.56 3.25 5.86
CA ASP A 662 -43.43 2.81 6.95
C ASP A 662 -43.49 1.27 7.01
N PRO A 663 -42.83 0.62 7.99
CA PRO A 663 -42.62 -0.83 7.95
C PRO A 663 -43.86 -1.63 8.36
N PRO A 664 -44.14 -2.78 7.71
CA PRO A 664 -45.07 -3.77 8.25
C PRO A 664 -44.54 -4.37 9.57
N PRO A 665 -45.41 -4.99 10.41
CA PRO A 665 -45.05 -5.46 11.75
C PRO A 665 -43.79 -6.34 11.82
N GLU A 666 -43.58 -7.20 10.84
CA GLU A 666 -42.43 -8.09 10.70
C GLU A 666 -41.11 -7.35 10.41
N LEU A 667 -41.16 -6.15 9.85
CA LEU A 667 -39.99 -5.33 9.49
C LEU A 667 -39.72 -4.18 10.46
N VAL A 668 -40.54 -4.00 11.50
CA VAL A 668 -40.31 -2.98 12.53
C VAL A 668 -38.93 -3.13 13.17
N GLU A 669 -38.52 -4.36 13.50
CA GLU A 669 -37.22 -4.62 14.15
C GLU A 669 -36.02 -4.40 13.21
N PRO A 670 -36.00 -4.96 11.98
CA PRO A 670 -35.00 -4.58 10.98
C PRO A 670 -34.92 -3.07 10.72
N THR A 671 -36.06 -2.38 10.66
CA THR A 671 -36.10 -0.92 10.44
C THR A 671 -35.49 -0.17 11.62
N ALA A 672 -35.84 -0.57 12.86
CA ALA A 672 -35.25 -0.01 14.07
C ALA A 672 -33.73 -0.26 14.13
N SER A 673 -33.27 -1.45 13.71
CA SER A 673 -31.85 -1.80 13.61
C SER A 673 -31.10 -0.94 12.60
N ALA A 674 -31.64 -0.80 11.38
CA ALA A 674 -31.06 0.03 10.33
C ALA A 674 -31.02 1.53 10.73
N LEU A 675 -32.10 2.05 11.33
CA LEU A 675 -32.15 3.41 11.88
C LEU A 675 -31.13 3.60 13.00
N SER A 676 -31.00 2.63 13.91
CA SER A 676 -30.05 2.71 15.02
C SER A 676 -28.62 2.76 14.53
N LEU A 677 -28.26 1.91 13.56
CA LEU A 677 -26.95 1.94 12.91
C LEU A 677 -26.71 3.31 12.26
N LEU A 678 -27.65 3.79 11.47
CA LEU A 678 -27.52 5.10 10.81
C LEU A 678 -27.34 6.23 11.81
N LEU A 679 -28.16 6.29 12.87
CA LEU A 679 -28.08 7.30 13.92
C LEU A 679 -26.76 7.23 14.68
N THR A 680 -26.26 6.04 15.00
CA THR A 680 -24.96 5.88 15.66
C THR A 680 -23.80 6.40 14.81
N TYR A 681 -23.82 6.26 13.48
CA TYR A 681 -22.67 6.70 12.70
C TYR A 681 -22.83 8.11 12.10
N VAL A 682 -24.04 8.49 11.71
CA VAL A 682 -24.31 9.82 11.14
C VAL A 682 -24.24 10.91 12.20
N ARG A 683 -24.82 10.72 13.40
CA ARG A 683 -24.78 11.75 14.46
C ARG A 683 -23.42 11.90 15.13
N PHE A 684 -22.60 10.85 15.13
CA PHE A 684 -21.23 10.93 15.65
C PHE A 684 -20.29 11.69 14.71
N MET A 685 -20.57 11.73 13.40
CA MET A 685 -19.68 12.35 12.42
C MET A 685 -20.22 13.64 11.77
N ARG A 686 -21.53 13.88 11.80
CA ARG A 686 -22.17 15.11 11.29
C ARG A 686 -22.76 15.93 12.43
N PRO A 687 -22.58 17.27 12.43
CA PRO A 687 -23.48 18.16 13.16
C PRO A 687 -24.86 18.00 12.54
N VAL A 688 -25.75 17.28 13.23
CA VAL A 688 -27.13 17.12 12.80
C VAL A 688 -27.94 18.27 13.37
N GLY A 689 -28.64 19.02 12.52
CA GLY A 689 -29.49 20.13 12.97
C GLY A 689 -30.68 19.64 13.79
N ASP A 690 -31.31 20.55 14.54
CA ASP A 690 -32.48 20.26 15.39
C ASP A 690 -33.68 19.67 14.62
N ASP A 691 -33.69 19.74 13.29
CA ASP A 691 -34.77 19.29 12.39
C ASP A 691 -34.58 17.87 11.78
N ASP A 692 -33.65 17.05 12.28
CA ASP A 692 -33.45 15.66 11.79
C ASP A 692 -34.65 14.75 12.12
N PRO A 693 -35.32 14.16 11.12
CA PRO A 693 -36.51 13.35 11.34
C PRO A 693 -36.23 11.93 11.85
N LEU A 694 -35.00 11.42 11.75
CA LEU A 694 -34.67 10.02 12.02
C LEU A 694 -34.89 9.57 13.48
N PRO A 695 -34.58 10.35 14.53
CA PRO A 695 -34.89 9.99 15.92
C PRO A 695 -36.39 9.86 16.14
N ASP A 696 -37.16 10.82 15.64
CA ASP A 696 -38.62 10.78 15.72
C ASP A 696 -39.18 9.57 14.97
N ARG A 697 -38.57 9.17 13.84
CA ARG A 697 -38.91 7.91 13.17
C ARG A 697 -38.64 6.71 14.09
N LEU A 698 -37.46 6.60 14.68
CA LEU A 698 -37.11 5.49 15.58
C LEU A 698 -38.06 5.41 16.76
N THR A 699 -38.38 6.52 17.41
CA THR A 699 -39.32 6.57 18.54
C THR A 699 -40.74 6.16 18.16
N ARG A 700 -41.20 6.49 16.94
CA ARG A 700 -42.53 6.09 16.43
C ARG A 700 -42.68 4.60 16.15
N LEU A 701 -41.58 3.88 15.93
CA LEU A 701 -41.60 2.42 15.74
C LEU A 701 -41.91 1.66 17.04
N GLY A 702 -41.85 2.33 18.19
CA GLY A 702 -42.00 1.72 19.51
C GLY A 702 -40.65 1.25 20.07
N GLU A 703 -40.70 0.49 21.16
CA GLU A 703 -39.49 0.01 21.84
C GLU A 703 -38.83 -1.13 21.04
N PRO A 704 -37.58 -0.97 20.56
CA PRO A 704 -36.87 -2.02 19.83
C PRO A 704 -36.61 -3.24 20.71
N ARG A 705 -36.56 -4.44 20.12
CA ARG A 705 -36.23 -5.68 20.86
C ARG A 705 -34.73 -5.85 21.04
N GLN A 706 -33.96 -5.55 20.00
CA GLN A 706 -32.51 -5.71 19.99
C GLN A 706 -31.82 -4.75 21.00
N PRO A 707 -30.93 -5.25 21.87
CA PRO A 707 -30.28 -4.45 22.91
C PRO A 707 -29.61 -3.16 22.40
N TRP A 708 -28.89 -3.25 21.27
CA TRP A 708 -28.24 -2.12 20.63
C TRP A 708 -29.25 -1.03 20.25
N SER A 709 -30.29 -1.41 19.51
CA SER A 709 -31.33 -0.49 19.06
C SER A 709 -32.11 0.15 20.20
N ARG A 710 -32.38 -0.61 21.27
CA ARG A 710 -33.05 -0.08 22.47
C ARG A 710 -32.23 1.01 23.14
N VAL A 711 -30.91 0.81 23.29
CA VAL A 711 -30.03 1.81 23.89
C VAL A 711 -29.90 3.05 23.02
N VAL A 712 -29.76 2.89 21.69
CA VAL A 712 -29.73 4.01 20.75
C VAL A 712 -31.05 4.79 20.79
N ALA A 713 -32.19 4.10 20.80
CA ALA A 713 -33.52 4.73 20.92
C ALA A 713 -33.65 5.56 22.20
N ALA A 714 -33.17 5.05 23.35
CA ALA A 714 -33.16 5.79 24.61
C ALA A 714 -32.26 7.05 24.54
N MET A 715 -31.07 6.93 23.93
CA MET A 715 -30.15 8.06 23.76
C MET A 715 -30.76 9.18 22.91
N VAL A 716 -31.44 8.84 21.82
CA VAL A 716 -31.95 9.84 20.86
C VAL A 716 -33.35 10.35 21.18
N SER A 717 -34.07 9.72 22.11
CA SER A 717 -35.37 10.18 22.59
C SER A 717 -35.28 11.35 23.57
N GLU A 718 -34.11 11.56 24.18
CA GLU A 718 -33.89 12.70 25.08
C GLU A 718 -33.68 14.00 24.27
N PRO A 719 -34.31 15.11 24.69
CA PRO A 719 -33.99 16.42 24.14
C PRO A 719 -32.49 16.72 24.28
N PRO A 720 -31.86 17.41 23.32
CA PRO A 720 -30.43 17.73 23.38
C PRO A 720 -30.13 18.65 24.58
N ARG A 721 -29.71 18.03 25.69
CA ARG A 721 -29.25 18.70 26.91
C ARG A 721 -27.99 18.02 27.44
N PRO A 722 -27.06 18.76 28.08
CA PRO A 722 -25.89 18.16 28.71
C PRO A 722 -26.29 17.02 29.65
N GLY A 723 -25.66 15.85 29.48
CA GLY A 723 -25.89 14.67 30.32
C GLY A 723 -27.20 13.89 30.07
N GLY A 724 -28.14 14.39 29.25
CA GLY A 724 -29.44 13.74 29.04
C GLY A 724 -29.33 12.32 28.49
N ALA A 725 -28.49 12.13 27.45
CA ALA A 725 -28.25 10.80 26.87
C ALA A 725 -27.65 9.82 27.89
N LEU A 726 -26.74 10.27 28.77
CA LEU A 726 -26.15 9.43 29.81
C LEU A 726 -27.20 9.00 30.83
N GLU A 727 -28.06 9.91 31.27
CA GLU A 727 -29.18 9.60 32.19
C GLU A 727 -30.13 8.54 31.59
N ALA A 728 -30.50 8.68 30.32
CA ALA A 728 -31.36 7.72 29.63
C ALA A 728 -30.73 6.34 29.51
N VAL A 729 -29.44 6.27 29.16
CA VAL A 729 -28.69 5.02 29.07
C VAL A 729 -28.55 4.37 30.45
N LEU A 730 -28.22 5.13 31.49
CA LEU A 730 -28.12 4.63 32.86
C LEU A 730 -29.46 4.10 33.39
N GLY A 731 -30.59 4.67 32.94
CA GLY A 731 -31.93 4.15 33.22
C GLY A 731 -32.13 2.69 32.74
N LEU A 732 -31.37 2.25 31.73
CA LEU A 732 -31.39 0.88 31.21
C LEU A 732 -30.37 -0.05 31.91
N ALA A 733 -29.51 0.46 32.79
CA ALA A 733 -28.49 -0.35 33.48
C ALA A 733 -29.09 -1.34 34.52
N GLU A 734 -30.37 -1.22 34.85
CA GLU A 734 -31.11 -2.16 35.71
C GLU A 734 -32.19 -2.94 34.94
N HIS A 735 -32.14 -2.92 33.60
CA HIS A 735 -33.11 -3.60 32.76
C HIS A 735 -33.14 -5.13 33.02
N PRO A 736 -34.32 -5.78 32.99
CA PRO A 736 -34.44 -7.22 33.27
C PRO A 736 -33.70 -8.10 32.25
N ASP A 737 -33.57 -7.67 31.00
CA ASP A 737 -32.75 -8.34 29.99
C ASP A 737 -31.24 -8.06 30.21
N PRO A 738 -30.42 -9.10 30.47
CA PRO A 738 -28.97 -8.95 30.69
C PRO A 738 -28.24 -8.31 29.52
N ALA A 739 -28.63 -8.61 28.27
CA ALA A 739 -27.94 -8.08 27.09
C ALA A 739 -28.16 -6.57 26.94
N THR A 740 -29.38 -6.08 27.24
CA THR A 740 -29.68 -4.65 27.35
C THR A 740 -28.88 -3.98 28.46
N ARG A 741 -28.78 -4.59 29.65
CA ARG A 741 -27.98 -4.04 30.75
C ARG A 741 -26.51 -3.89 30.37
N LEU A 742 -25.92 -4.91 29.74
CA LEU A 742 -24.53 -4.86 29.29
C LEU A 742 -24.32 -3.77 28.23
N MET A 743 -25.22 -3.69 27.24
CA MET A 743 -25.17 -2.67 26.20
C MET A 743 -25.30 -1.25 26.78
N ALA A 744 -26.19 -1.07 27.76
CA ALA A 744 -26.36 0.20 28.45
C ALA A 744 -25.09 0.61 29.21
N LEU A 745 -24.48 -0.30 29.97
CA LEU A 745 -23.23 -0.02 30.67
C LEU A 745 -22.08 0.27 29.71
N GLN A 746 -22.03 -0.41 28.56
CA GLN A 746 -21.04 -0.17 27.51
C GLN A 746 -21.17 1.25 26.92
N TRP A 747 -22.39 1.69 26.62
CA TRP A 747 -22.64 3.05 26.13
C TRP A 747 -22.47 4.12 27.20
N ALA A 748 -22.83 3.84 28.45
CA ALA A 748 -22.56 4.73 29.58
C ALA A 748 -21.06 4.97 29.74
N ALA A 749 -20.23 3.92 29.59
CA ALA A 749 -18.78 4.07 29.61
C ALA A 749 -18.29 5.03 28.51
N VAL A 750 -18.76 4.89 27.28
CA VAL A 750 -18.39 5.77 26.14
C VAL A 750 -18.78 7.23 26.40
N LEU A 751 -20.01 7.48 26.85
CA LEU A 751 -20.51 8.83 27.10
C LEU A 751 -19.74 9.51 28.26
N THR A 752 -19.46 8.76 29.32
CA THR A 752 -18.72 9.24 30.51
C THR A 752 -17.22 9.40 30.22
N GLU A 753 -16.64 8.55 29.38
CA GLU A 753 -15.27 8.69 28.88
C GLU A 753 -15.13 10.00 28.13
N ASN A 754 -16.02 10.26 27.17
CA ASN A 754 -15.97 11.46 26.33
C ASN A 754 -16.09 12.75 27.14
N SER A 755 -16.77 12.75 28.30
CA SER A 755 -16.83 13.90 29.21
C SER A 755 -15.58 14.09 30.09
N GLY A 756 -14.58 13.21 29.99
CA GLY A 756 -13.33 13.24 30.77
C GLY A 756 -13.38 12.47 32.09
N ALA A 757 -14.49 11.79 32.42
CA ALA A 757 -14.68 11.10 33.69
C ALA A 757 -14.18 9.63 33.64
N ILE A 758 -12.90 9.44 33.33
CA ILE A 758 -12.29 8.14 33.01
C ILE A 758 -12.45 7.09 34.12
N ALA A 759 -12.42 7.51 35.38
CA ALA A 759 -12.60 6.60 36.52
C ALA A 759 -14.02 6.04 36.60
N GLU A 760 -15.03 6.85 36.30
CA GLU A 760 -16.44 6.44 36.29
C GLU A 760 -16.73 5.57 35.07
N ALA A 761 -16.18 5.93 33.89
CA ALA A 761 -16.22 5.09 32.71
C ALA A 761 -15.63 3.68 32.99
N SER A 762 -14.49 3.62 33.68
CA SER A 762 -13.88 2.35 34.09
C SER A 762 -14.77 1.53 35.04
N ASP A 763 -15.54 2.19 35.92
CA ASP A 763 -16.48 1.50 36.81
C ASP A 763 -17.65 0.88 36.03
N HIS A 764 -18.19 1.59 35.03
CA HIS A 764 -19.23 1.05 34.15
C HIS A 764 -18.78 -0.22 33.44
N VAL A 765 -17.59 -0.21 32.82
CA VAL A 765 -17.05 -1.39 32.12
C VAL A 765 -16.76 -2.53 33.11
N ARG A 766 -16.22 -2.23 34.30
CA ARG A 766 -16.00 -3.23 35.36
C ARG A 766 -17.30 -3.87 35.83
N ARG A 767 -18.37 -3.09 35.98
CA ARG A 767 -19.72 -3.59 36.32
C ARG A 767 -20.28 -4.46 35.20
N ALA A 768 -20.05 -4.10 33.94
CA ALA A 768 -20.44 -4.91 32.79
C ALA A 768 -19.70 -6.25 32.75
N LEU A 769 -18.37 -6.24 32.89
CA LEU A 769 -17.55 -7.46 32.95
C LEU A 769 -17.95 -8.38 34.12
N ALA A 770 -18.33 -7.81 35.27
CA ALA A 770 -18.81 -8.58 36.42
C ALA A 770 -20.20 -9.21 36.20
N ALA A 771 -20.94 -8.76 35.19
CA ALA A 771 -22.28 -9.22 34.85
C ALA A 771 -22.32 -10.11 33.59
N VAL A 772 -21.16 -10.46 33.02
CA VAL A 772 -21.03 -11.40 31.89
C VAL A 772 -21.53 -12.79 32.30
N ASP A 773 -22.28 -13.41 31.41
CA ASP A 773 -22.82 -14.76 31.55
C ASP A 773 -22.82 -15.51 30.21
N ASP A 774 -23.35 -16.75 30.19
CA ASP A 774 -23.39 -17.61 29.00
C ASP A 774 -24.22 -17.04 27.84
N SER A 775 -24.99 -15.98 28.04
CA SER A 775 -25.76 -15.29 26.99
C SER A 775 -24.99 -14.15 26.33
N THR A 776 -23.81 -13.80 26.85
CA THR A 776 -22.99 -12.69 26.32
C THR A 776 -22.37 -13.08 24.98
N THR A 777 -22.48 -12.20 23.98
CA THR A 777 -21.94 -12.48 22.65
C THR A 777 -20.41 -12.36 22.62
N PRO A 778 -19.73 -13.08 21.70
CA PRO A 778 -18.28 -12.94 21.52
C PRO A 778 -17.83 -11.48 21.29
N TRP A 779 -18.54 -10.75 20.43
CA TRP A 779 -18.23 -9.33 20.16
C TRP A 779 -18.41 -8.48 21.40
N GLN A 780 -19.51 -8.58 22.14
CA GLN A 780 -19.72 -7.80 23.36
C GLN A 780 -18.61 -8.04 24.40
N LEU A 781 -18.24 -9.29 24.64
CA LEU A 781 -17.16 -9.62 25.57
C LEU A 781 -15.82 -9.04 25.11
N ALA A 782 -15.50 -9.17 23.82
CA ALA A 782 -14.28 -8.63 23.24
C ALA A 782 -14.26 -7.09 23.29
N SER A 783 -15.38 -6.43 23.00
CA SER A 783 -15.53 -4.97 23.09
C SER A 783 -15.36 -4.46 24.53
N LEU A 784 -15.90 -5.16 25.53
CA LEU A 784 -15.71 -4.79 26.95
C LEU A 784 -14.23 -4.90 27.37
N HIS A 785 -13.53 -5.93 26.90
CA HIS A 785 -12.09 -6.04 27.10
C HIS A 785 -11.31 -4.96 26.33
N GLY A 786 -11.70 -4.66 25.09
CA GLY A 786 -11.12 -3.55 24.31
C GLY A 786 -11.26 -2.19 25.01
N GLN A 787 -12.47 -1.86 25.46
CA GLN A 787 -12.73 -0.64 26.25
C GLN A 787 -11.95 -0.61 27.56
N SER A 788 -11.87 -1.74 28.28
CA SER A 788 -11.07 -1.82 29.50
C SER A 788 -9.58 -1.56 29.22
N ALA A 789 -9.07 -2.07 28.10
CA ALA A 789 -7.70 -1.84 27.68
C ALA A 789 -7.44 -0.36 27.38
N GLN A 790 -8.34 0.27 26.61
CA GLN A 790 -8.29 1.70 26.29
C GLN A 790 -8.33 2.58 27.55
N LEU A 791 -9.29 2.37 28.44
CA LEU A 791 -9.41 3.15 29.68
C LEU A 791 -8.23 2.92 30.65
N ALA A 792 -7.62 1.73 30.64
CA ALA A 792 -6.39 1.46 31.39
C ALA A 792 -5.19 2.23 30.80
N LEU A 793 -5.04 2.25 29.47
CA LEU A 793 -4.02 3.07 28.79
C LEU A 793 -4.17 4.55 29.11
N GLN A 794 -5.39 5.09 29.08
CA GLN A 794 -5.66 6.50 29.39
C GLN A 794 -5.26 6.88 30.83
N ARG A 795 -5.33 5.94 31.77
CA ARG A 795 -4.88 6.16 33.16
C ARG A 795 -3.38 5.93 33.35
N GLY A 796 -2.69 5.38 32.34
CA GLY A 796 -1.29 4.94 32.43
C GLY A 796 -1.12 3.59 33.13
N ASP A 797 -2.18 2.79 33.29
CA ASP A 797 -2.12 1.42 33.80
C ASP A 797 -1.86 0.44 32.64
N TYR A 798 -0.62 0.48 32.15
CA TYR A 798 -0.21 -0.29 30.98
C TYR A 798 -0.31 -1.80 31.17
N ARG A 799 -0.12 -2.29 32.40
CA ARG A 799 -0.22 -3.71 32.72
C ARG A 799 -1.66 -4.21 32.55
N GLN A 800 -2.62 -3.53 33.18
CA GLN A 800 -4.04 -3.88 33.04
C GLN A 800 -4.49 -3.74 31.58
N ALA A 801 -3.97 -2.73 30.86
CA ALA A 801 -4.25 -2.59 29.43
C ALA A 801 -3.84 -3.81 28.62
N ALA A 802 -2.62 -4.31 28.81
CA ALA A 802 -2.13 -5.48 28.08
C ALA A 802 -2.86 -6.78 28.46
N GLU A 803 -3.30 -6.92 29.72
CA GLU A 803 -4.10 -8.09 30.15
C GLU A 803 -5.44 -8.15 29.40
N HIS A 804 -6.17 -7.04 29.35
CA HIS A 804 -7.44 -6.98 28.63
C HIS A 804 -7.27 -7.05 27.10
N ALA A 805 -6.24 -6.40 26.55
CA ALA A 805 -5.97 -6.45 25.11
C ALA A 805 -5.68 -7.88 24.61
N ARG A 806 -4.91 -8.67 25.38
CA ARG A 806 -4.66 -10.09 25.06
C ARG A 806 -5.92 -10.95 25.14
N ALA A 807 -6.90 -10.59 25.97
CA ALA A 807 -8.18 -11.27 26.02
C ALA A 807 -9.07 -10.95 24.80
N ALA A 808 -8.98 -9.73 24.27
CA ALA A 808 -9.79 -9.29 23.14
C ALA A 808 -9.28 -9.78 21.77
N ASP A 809 -7.96 -9.70 21.52
CA ASP A 809 -7.35 -9.93 20.19
C ASP A 809 -7.76 -11.26 19.51
N PRO A 810 -7.78 -12.43 20.18
CA PRO A 810 -8.16 -13.68 19.52
C PRO A 810 -9.62 -13.69 19.03
N VAL A 811 -10.52 -13.07 19.79
CA VAL A 811 -11.95 -13.00 19.45
C VAL A 811 -12.17 -11.99 18.32
N LEU A 812 -11.54 -10.81 18.41
CA LEU A 812 -11.62 -9.78 17.36
C LEU A 812 -11.05 -10.29 16.03
N THR A 813 -9.92 -10.98 16.07
CA THR A 813 -9.33 -11.63 14.89
C THR A 813 -10.30 -12.65 14.28
N ARG A 814 -10.94 -13.47 15.12
CA ARG A 814 -11.92 -14.48 14.65
C ARG A 814 -13.19 -13.86 14.05
N LEU A 815 -13.62 -12.72 14.58
CA LEU A 815 -14.71 -11.91 14.05
C LEU A 815 -14.34 -11.11 12.80
N LYS A 816 -13.08 -11.17 12.35
CA LYS A 816 -12.56 -10.34 11.24
C LYS A 816 -12.59 -8.84 11.55
N ALA A 817 -12.58 -8.46 12.83
CA ALA A 817 -12.51 -7.08 13.34
C ALA A 817 -11.06 -6.58 13.38
N VAL A 818 -10.52 -6.27 12.20
CA VAL A 818 -9.08 -6.00 12.00
C VAL A 818 -8.61 -4.78 12.79
N ASP A 819 -9.35 -3.68 12.77
CA ASP A 819 -8.97 -2.43 13.43
C ASP A 819 -8.89 -2.58 14.95
N ASP A 820 -9.90 -3.21 15.54
CA ASP A 820 -9.96 -3.45 16.97
C ASP A 820 -8.84 -4.42 17.41
N ALA A 821 -8.55 -5.44 16.61
CA ALA A 821 -7.45 -6.37 16.87
C ALA A 821 -6.08 -5.67 16.81
N LEU A 822 -5.87 -4.80 15.81
CA LEU A 822 -4.65 -3.99 15.71
C LEU A 822 -4.52 -3.01 16.89
N HIS A 823 -5.61 -2.39 17.33
CA HIS A 823 -5.61 -1.55 18.52
C HIS A 823 -5.20 -2.36 19.75
N ALA A 824 -5.78 -3.55 19.97
CA ALA A 824 -5.42 -4.44 21.07
C ALA A 824 -3.92 -4.80 21.03
N ARG A 825 -3.37 -5.16 19.86
CA ARG A 825 -1.93 -5.43 19.73
C ARG A 825 -1.08 -4.19 20.02
N ALA A 826 -1.49 -3.01 19.56
CA ALA A 826 -0.80 -1.75 19.87
C ALA A 826 -0.77 -1.47 21.37
N ALA A 827 -1.87 -1.74 22.10
CA ALA A 827 -1.90 -1.62 23.56
C ALA A 827 -0.89 -2.55 24.24
N VAL A 828 -0.73 -3.80 23.76
CA VAL A 828 0.28 -4.73 24.26
C VAL A 828 1.70 -4.23 23.96
N ALA A 829 1.95 -3.68 22.77
CA ALA A 829 3.24 -3.11 22.41
C ALA A 829 3.62 -1.91 23.29
N VAL A 830 2.69 -0.96 23.46
CA VAL A 830 2.85 0.19 24.35
C VAL A 830 3.15 -0.25 25.78
N ALA A 831 2.46 -1.28 26.27
CA ALA A 831 2.71 -1.76 27.62
C ALA A 831 4.12 -2.34 27.80
N ALA A 832 4.60 -3.11 26.82
CA ALA A 832 5.97 -3.60 26.82
C ALA A 832 6.99 -2.44 26.80
N LEU A 833 6.75 -1.39 26.01
CA LEU A 833 7.59 -0.19 25.98
C LEU A 833 7.64 0.52 27.34
N SER A 834 6.49 0.70 27.98
CA SER A 834 6.40 1.34 29.30
C SER A 834 7.08 0.52 30.41
N GLU A 835 7.20 -0.80 30.26
CA GLU A 835 7.94 -1.68 31.17
C GLU A 835 9.44 -1.79 30.82
N GLY A 836 9.87 -1.21 29.68
CA GLY A 836 11.25 -1.30 29.18
C GLY A 836 11.56 -2.61 28.44
N ASP A 837 10.56 -3.44 28.12
CA ASP A 837 10.69 -4.66 27.33
C ASP A 837 10.70 -4.34 25.82
N LEU A 838 11.84 -3.87 25.32
CA LEU A 838 12.02 -3.50 23.91
C LEU A 838 11.90 -4.69 22.95
N GLU A 839 12.31 -5.89 23.39
CA GLU A 839 12.24 -7.10 22.57
C GLU A 839 10.79 -7.57 22.43
N GLY A 840 10.03 -7.58 23.53
CA GLY A 840 8.60 -7.85 23.52
C GLY A 840 7.83 -6.84 22.67
N ALA A 841 8.12 -5.55 22.83
CA ALA A 841 7.50 -4.49 22.02
C ALA A 841 7.79 -4.67 20.53
N GLN A 842 9.04 -4.93 20.14
CA GLN A 842 9.42 -5.20 18.75
C GLN A 842 8.68 -6.41 18.17
N LYS A 843 8.56 -7.49 18.95
CA LYS A 843 7.86 -8.69 18.51
C LYS A 843 6.40 -8.41 18.21
N VAL A 844 5.72 -7.65 19.06
CA VAL A 844 4.31 -7.30 18.85
C VAL A 844 4.14 -6.31 17.69
N VAL A 845 5.01 -5.31 17.57
CA VAL A 845 5.00 -4.37 16.43
C VAL A 845 5.18 -5.10 15.09
N ALA A 846 6.02 -6.13 15.04
CA ALA A 846 6.19 -6.94 13.84
C ALA A 846 4.94 -7.76 13.45
N GLN A 847 4.02 -8.00 14.39
CA GLN A 847 2.76 -8.70 14.15
C GLN A 847 1.65 -7.79 13.60
N PHE A 848 1.87 -6.48 13.53
CA PHE A 848 0.90 -5.58 12.89
C PHE A 848 0.72 -5.93 11.41
N ASP A 849 1.77 -6.44 10.77
CA ASP A 849 1.77 -6.79 9.34
C ASP A 849 1.14 -8.17 9.06
N ASP A 850 0.84 -8.96 10.11
CA ASP A 850 0.15 -10.26 9.99
C ASP A 850 -1.34 -10.10 9.66
N LEU A 851 -1.90 -8.93 9.96
CA LEU A 851 -3.28 -8.57 9.64
C LEU A 851 -3.32 -7.67 8.39
N PRO A 852 -4.46 -7.62 7.67
CA PRO A 852 -4.67 -6.58 6.68
C PRO A 852 -4.44 -5.18 7.31
N PRO A 853 -4.00 -4.18 6.53
CA PRO A 853 -3.84 -2.83 7.05
C PRO A 853 -5.18 -2.33 7.56
N GLY A 854 -5.20 -1.80 8.79
CA GLY A 854 -6.39 -1.24 9.40
C GLY A 854 -6.76 0.14 8.85
N SER A 855 -7.90 0.68 9.31
CA SER A 855 -8.29 2.07 9.08
C SER A 855 -7.20 3.03 9.57
N PRO A 856 -6.95 4.15 8.85
CA PRO A 856 -6.06 5.21 9.32
C PRO A 856 -6.49 5.75 10.69
N ILE A 857 -7.79 5.80 10.96
CA ILE A 857 -8.37 6.37 12.19
C ILE A 857 -8.36 5.32 13.30
N GLY A 858 -7.94 5.72 14.50
CA GLY A 858 -7.94 4.85 15.68
C GLY A 858 -6.79 3.84 15.63
N ALA A 859 -7.01 2.69 14.96
CA ALA A 859 -6.02 1.61 14.86
C ALA A 859 -4.74 2.06 14.13
N GLY A 860 -4.87 2.82 13.05
CA GLY A 860 -3.74 3.42 12.33
C GLY A 860 -2.92 4.36 13.22
N THR A 861 -3.57 5.28 13.93
CA THR A 861 -2.91 6.19 14.88
C THR A 861 -2.15 5.42 15.97
N MET A 862 -2.79 4.42 16.58
CA MET A 862 -2.21 3.62 17.66
C MET A 862 -1.01 2.78 17.21
N THR A 863 -1.10 2.16 16.03
CA THR A 863 -0.01 1.33 15.49
C THR A 863 1.18 2.17 15.01
N ILE A 864 0.94 3.33 14.38
CA ILE A 864 1.99 4.26 13.98
C ILE A 864 2.69 4.85 15.22
N ALA A 865 1.92 5.30 16.22
CA ALA A 865 2.48 5.82 17.46
C ALA A 865 3.28 4.75 18.22
N ALA A 866 2.82 3.50 18.28
CA ALA A 866 3.59 2.41 18.88
C ALA A 866 4.92 2.14 18.16
N ARG A 867 4.96 2.28 16.82
CA ARG A 867 6.21 2.21 16.04
C ARG A 867 7.14 3.38 16.36
N ALA A 868 6.60 4.60 16.45
CA ALA A 868 7.36 5.80 16.82
C ALA A 868 8.01 5.65 18.20
N GLU A 869 7.22 5.25 19.19
CA GLU A 869 7.66 5.07 20.58
C GLU A 869 8.71 3.96 20.72
N LEU A 870 8.63 2.90 19.91
CA LEU A 870 9.68 1.88 19.86
C LEU A 870 11.03 2.46 19.39
N GLN A 871 11.03 3.35 18.40
CA GLN A 871 12.29 3.99 17.94
C GLN A 871 12.82 4.98 18.99
N LEU A 872 11.94 5.80 19.58
CA LEU A 872 12.32 6.70 20.67
C LEU A 872 12.93 5.93 21.85
N ALA A 873 12.34 4.81 22.23
CA ALA A 873 12.82 3.98 23.33
C ALA A 873 14.16 3.27 23.02
N ARG A 874 14.49 3.08 21.74
CA ARG A 874 15.81 2.58 21.28
C ARG A 874 16.89 3.66 21.21
N GLY A 875 16.51 4.92 21.37
CA GLY A 875 17.40 6.07 21.23
C GLY A 875 17.50 6.61 19.80
N ASP A 876 16.72 6.07 18.85
CA ASP A 876 16.61 6.62 17.50
C ASP A 876 15.55 7.73 17.48
N ILE A 877 15.98 8.91 17.99
CA ILE A 877 15.10 10.06 18.17
C ILE A 877 14.62 10.61 16.83
N GLU A 878 15.47 10.62 15.80
CA GLU A 878 15.10 11.15 14.49
C GLU A 878 14.04 10.29 13.81
N ALA A 879 14.23 8.96 13.78
CA ALA A 879 13.23 8.06 13.22
C ALA A 879 11.91 8.11 14.01
N GLY A 880 11.97 8.14 15.35
CA GLY A 880 10.78 8.23 16.19
C GLY A 880 9.95 9.50 15.93
N LEU A 881 10.60 10.66 15.86
CA LEU A 881 9.92 11.93 15.57
C LEU A 881 9.40 11.99 14.13
N ALA A 882 10.13 11.44 13.16
CA ALA A 882 9.68 11.34 11.77
C ALA A 882 8.39 10.51 11.64
N ILE A 883 8.29 9.38 12.35
CA ILE A 883 7.08 8.54 12.35
C ILE A 883 5.89 9.28 13.00
N TYR A 884 6.12 10.12 14.01
CA TYR A 884 5.06 11.00 14.54
C TYR A 884 4.58 12.02 13.51
N ASP A 885 5.48 12.60 12.72
CA ASP A 885 5.12 13.49 11.62
C ASP A 885 4.32 12.76 10.52
N GLU A 886 4.67 11.51 10.22
CA GLU A 886 3.88 10.63 9.34
C GLU A 886 2.48 10.40 9.92
N CYS A 887 2.36 10.18 11.23
CA CYS A 887 1.06 10.04 11.91
C CYS A 887 0.19 11.30 11.74
N VAL A 888 0.76 12.49 11.96
CA VAL A 888 0.07 13.77 11.79
C VAL A 888 -0.38 13.95 10.33
N ALA A 889 0.52 13.68 9.38
CA ALA A 889 0.20 13.77 7.96
C ALA A 889 -0.93 12.80 7.56
N ALA A 890 -0.87 11.55 8.01
CA ALA A 890 -1.90 10.56 7.77
C ALA A 890 -3.25 10.98 8.35
N MET A 891 -3.29 11.49 9.58
CA MET A 891 -4.53 11.91 10.24
C MET A 891 -5.16 13.14 9.58
N ARG A 892 -4.36 14.11 9.15
CA ARG A 892 -4.86 15.28 8.39
C ARG A 892 -5.38 14.92 7.00
N ALA A 893 -4.87 13.83 6.41
CA ALA A 893 -5.34 13.34 5.12
C ALA A 893 -6.66 12.57 5.20
N VAL A 894 -7.11 12.19 6.40
CA VAL A 894 -8.40 11.54 6.61
C VAL A 894 -9.53 12.54 6.28
N SER A 895 -10.33 12.23 5.27
CA SER A 895 -11.52 13.00 4.89
C SER A 895 -12.70 12.08 4.55
N PHE A 896 -13.88 12.39 5.09
CA PHE A 896 -15.10 11.62 4.81
C PHE A 896 -15.98 12.26 3.75
N ALA A 897 -16.59 11.44 2.89
CA ALA A 897 -17.49 11.93 1.85
C ALA A 897 -18.69 12.69 2.44
N GLY A 898 -18.82 13.96 2.09
CA GLY A 898 -19.91 14.81 2.57
C GLY A 898 -19.71 15.35 3.99
N LEU A 899 -18.49 15.26 4.53
CA LEU A 899 -18.02 16.04 5.67
C LEU A 899 -17.00 17.05 5.17
N GLU A 900 -17.17 18.33 5.52
CA GLU A 900 -16.10 19.31 5.35
C GLU A 900 -15.03 19.06 6.42
N THR A 901 -13.78 18.93 6.00
CA THR A 901 -12.67 18.84 6.95
C THR A 901 -12.40 20.22 7.53
N THR A 902 -12.45 20.33 8.84
CA THR A 902 -12.25 21.57 9.58
C THR A 902 -10.84 21.69 10.15
N GLY A 903 -10.08 20.59 10.21
CA GLY A 903 -8.81 20.51 10.95
C GLY A 903 -9.01 20.39 12.46
N LEU A 904 -10.26 20.38 12.93
CA LEU A 904 -10.65 20.21 14.34
C LEU A 904 -11.13 18.79 14.63
N GLU A 905 -10.90 17.86 13.71
CA GLU A 905 -11.31 16.47 13.89
C GLU A 905 -10.53 15.83 15.05
N PRO A 906 -11.18 15.01 15.89
CA PRO A 906 -10.54 14.42 17.07
C PRO A 906 -9.22 13.68 16.76
N TRP A 907 -9.17 12.94 15.64
CA TRP A 907 -7.95 12.22 15.24
C TRP A 907 -6.79 13.16 14.85
N VAL A 908 -7.07 14.35 14.34
CA VAL A 908 -6.04 15.37 14.04
C VAL A 908 -5.47 15.94 15.33
N ILE A 909 -6.33 16.33 16.28
CA ILE A 909 -5.92 16.85 17.59
C ILE A 909 -5.12 15.81 18.36
N MET A 910 -5.56 14.55 18.33
CA MET A 910 -4.85 13.42 18.93
C MET A 910 -3.43 13.27 18.37
N ALA A 911 -3.29 13.23 17.04
CA ALA A 911 -1.97 13.07 16.41
C ALA A 911 -1.05 14.27 16.65
N GLU A 912 -1.55 15.50 16.51
CA GLU A 912 -0.77 16.71 16.73
C GLU A 912 -0.35 16.89 18.19
N GLY A 913 -1.25 16.59 19.14
CA GLY A 913 -0.94 16.61 20.56
C GLY A 913 0.13 15.58 20.93
N ALA A 914 0.01 14.35 20.44
CA ALA A 914 1.01 13.30 20.67
C ALA A 914 2.37 13.65 20.05
N ALA A 915 2.38 14.12 18.80
CA ALA A 915 3.61 14.55 18.12
C ALA A 915 4.26 15.72 18.85
N LEU A 916 3.52 16.78 19.18
CA LEU A 916 4.06 17.93 19.91
C LEU A 916 4.66 17.50 21.26
N ALA A 917 3.99 16.64 22.01
CA ALA A 917 4.53 16.10 23.27
C ALA A 917 5.87 15.37 23.06
N ALA A 918 5.97 14.53 22.02
CA ALA A 918 7.21 13.84 21.67
C ALA A 918 8.33 14.83 21.27
N TYR A 919 8.03 15.83 20.44
CA TYR A 919 8.99 16.86 20.04
C TYR A 919 9.49 17.69 21.24
N VAL A 920 8.60 18.14 22.12
CA VAL A 920 8.98 18.91 23.32
C VAL A 920 9.92 18.08 24.21
N ARG A 921 9.72 16.77 24.29
CA ARG A 921 10.53 15.88 25.13
C ARG A 921 11.89 15.51 24.53
N HIS A 922 11.96 15.38 23.21
CA HIS A 922 13.10 14.73 22.54
C HIS A 922 13.86 15.61 21.54
N ALA A 923 13.35 16.78 21.14
CA ALA A 923 13.99 17.62 20.13
C ALA A 923 15.41 18.08 20.56
N GLY A 924 16.43 17.66 19.81
CA GLY A 924 17.83 18.03 20.02
C GLY A 924 18.36 19.03 18.99
N SER A 925 17.87 18.96 17.74
CA SER A 925 18.35 19.81 16.64
C SER A 925 17.51 21.08 16.45
N GLU A 926 18.07 22.07 15.74
CA GLU A 926 17.35 23.30 15.39
C GLU A 926 16.13 23.01 14.51
N ARG A 927 16.28 22.11 13.53
CA ARG A 927 15.16 21.67 12.68
C ARG A 927 14.02 21.05 13.48
N GLN A 928 14.32 20.21 14.47
CA GLN A 928 13.30 19.60 15.33
C GLN A 928 12.59 20.64 16.21
N ARG A 929 13.32 21.66 16.70
CA ARG A 929 12.71 22.77 17.45
C ARG A 929 11.76 23.60 16.58
N LEU A 930 12.18 23.95 15.36
CA LEU A 930 11.31 24.66 14.40
C LEU A 930 10.02 23.87 14.09
N ARG A 931 10.14 22.54 13.98
CA ARG A 931 8.97 21.68 13.79
C ARG A 931 8.05 21.66 15.01
N ALA A 932 8.60 21.66 16.22
CA ALA A 932 7.82 21.82 17.46
C ALA A 932 7.05 23.16 17.47
N ASP A 933 7.65 24.24 17.00
CA ASP A 933 7.00 25.56 16.89
C ASP A 933 5.83 25.55 15.89
N GLU A 934 5.96 24.85 14.77
CA GLU A 934 4.87 24.64 13.81
C GLU A 934 3.70 23.86 14.42
N LEU A 935 3.99 22.77 15.13
CA LEU A 935 2.99 21.94 15.79
C LEU A 935 2.29 22.72 16.92
N ALA A 936 3.04 23.47 17.75
CA ALA A 936 2.48 24.29 18.81
C ALA A 936 1.52 25.36 18.28
N ARG A 937 1.85 26.02 17.15
CA ARG A 937 0.97 26.98 16.47
C ARG A 937 -0.29 26.34 15.91
N SER A 938 -0.20 25.10 15.44
CA SER A 938 -1.35 24.34 14.94
C SER A 938 -2.30 23.95 16.07
N VAL A 939 -1.75 23.37 17.13
CA VAL A 939 -2.50 22.94 18.32
C VAL A 939 -3.16 24.14 19.00
N HIS A 940 -2.44 25.26 19.18
CA HIS A 940 -3.02 26.48 19.79
C HIS A 940 -4.20 27.02 18.99
N ARG A 941 -4.08 27.13 17.66
CA ARG A 941 -5.21 27.56 16.81
C ARG A 941 -6.41 26.63 16.96
N SER A 942 -6.18 25.32 16.90
CA SER A 942 -7.24 24.33 17.02
C SER A 942 -7.97 24.45 18.36
N LEU A 943 -7.23 24.62 19.46
CA LEU A 943 -7.82 24.81 20.80
C LEU A 943 -8.61 26.13 20.91
N CYS A 944 -8.11 27.22 20.32
CA CYS A 944 -8.84 28.50 20.27
C CYS A 944 -10.16 28.35 19.50
N ASP A 945 -10.14 27.70 18.33
CA ASP A 945 -11.35 27.49 17.52
C ASP A 945 -12.37 26.60 18.25
N LEU A 946 -11.93 25.54 18.94
CA LEU A 946 -12.80 24.69 19.78
C LEU A 946 -13.48 25.47 20.90
N THR A 947 -12.73 26.29 21.65
CA THR A 947 -13.28 27.07 22.78
C THR A 947 -14.22 28.20 22.33
N SER A 948 -14.16 28.60 21.06
CA SER A 948 -15.04 29.63 20.50
C SER A 948 -16.45 29.14 20.10
N GLY A 949 -16.73 27.83 20.26
CA GLY A 949 -18.04 27.24 19.98
C GLY A 949 -18.30 26.88 18.52
N VAL A 950 -17.24 26.77 17.71
CA VAL A 950 -17.32 26.38 16.28
C VAL A 950 -17.70 24.90 16.09
N THR A 951 -17.65 24.08 17.14
CA THR A 951 -17.97 22.64 17.10
C THR A 951 -18.91 22.22 18.25
N HIS A 952 -19.84 21.30 17.96
CA HIS A 952 -20.90 20.87 18.89
C HIS A 952 -20.58 19.58 19.67
N MET A 953 -19.48 18.89 19.36
CA MET A 953 -19.10 17.63 20.00
C MET A 953 -17.63 17.69 20.41
N ALA A 954 -17.36 17.74 21.71
CA ALA A 954 -16.00 17.75 22.26
C ALA A 954 -15.70 16.40 22.91
N ASP A 955 -14.77 15.65 22.31
CA ASP A 955 -14.02 14.62 23.02
C ASP A 955 -13.01 15.33 23.94
N TYR A 956 -13.36 15.44 25.21
CA TYR A 956 -12.57 16.20 26.19
C TYR A 956 -11.21 15.55 26.46
N PRO A 957 -11.08 14.22 26.60
CA PRO A 957 -9.78 13.55 26.68
C PRO A 957 -8.85 13.86 25.50
N VAL A 958 -9.35 13.84 24.27
CA VAL A 958 -8.57 14.18 23.08
C VAL A 958 -8.18 15.66 23.08
N THR A 959 -9.11 16.56 23.42
CA THR A 959 -8.83 17.99 23.58
C THR A 959 -7.71 18.20 24.60
N GLY A 960 -7.76 17.48 25.73
CA GLY A 960 -6.75 17.50 26.77
C GLY A 960 -5.34 17.11 26.29
N MET A 961 -5.22 16.26 25.26
CA MET A 961 -3.91 15.91 24.68
C MET A 961 -3.24 17.13 24.01
N GLY A 962 -4.02 17.94 23.30
CA GLY A 962 -3.54 19.21 22.77
C GLY A 962 -3.13 20.17 23.89
N VAL A 963 -3.97 20.27 24.93
CA VAL A 963 -3.72 21.17 26.08
C VAL A 963 -2.45 20.78 26.84
N VAL A 964 -2.22 19.49 27.11
CA VAL A 964 -1.02 19.04 27.85
C VAL A 964 0.26 19.28 27.03
N ALA A 965 0.22 19.02 25.73
CA ALA A 965 1.36 19.19 24.84
C ALA A 965 1.72 20.68 24.68
N LEU A 966 0.72 21.55 24.52
CA LEU A 966 0.91 22.99 24.45
C LEU A 966 1.39 23.57 25.79
N GLY A 967 0.86 23.08 26.91
CA GLY A 967 1.32 23.45 28.25
C GLY A 967 2.79 23.11 28.46
N ALA A 968 3.20 21.89 28.09
CA ALA A 968 4.60 21.48 28.17
C ALA A 968 5.51 22.34 27.28
N TYR A 969 5.08 22.62 26.04
CA TYR A 969 5.79 23.51 25.13
C TYR A 969 5.95 24.93 25.72
N ALA A 970 4.90 25.50 26.32
CA ALA A 970 4.96 26.81 26.96
C ALA A 970 5.94 26.83 28.14
N VAL A 971 5.95 25.78 28.97
CA VAL A 971 6.89 25.65 30.09
C VAL A 971 8.35 25.60 29.60
N THR A 972 8.64 24.92 28.49
CA THR A 972 10.01 24.87 27.93
C THR A 972 10.44 26.18 27.25
N HIS A 973 9.50 27.07 26.94
CA HIS A 973 9.74 28.39 26.32
C HIS A 973 9.60 29.55 27.33
N GLU A 974 9.96 29.28 28.59
CA GLU A 974 10.01 30.27 29.69
C GLU A 974 8.67 30.91 30.07
N LEU A 975 7.53 30.36 29.61
CA LEU A 975 6.20 30.77 30.04
C LEU A 975 5.76 29.95 31.24
N GLY A 976 6.42 30.23 32.38
CA GLY A 976 6.32 29.49 33.64
C GLY A 976 4.89 29.16 34.08
N GLU A 977 4.21 30.09 34.76
CA GLU A 977 2.89 29.83 35.32
C GLU A 977 1.78 29.57 34.27
N PRO A 978 1.71 30.30 33.13
CA PRO A 978 0.73 30.02 32.09
C PRO A 978 0.81 28.58 31.54
N GLY A 979 2.02 28.07 31.31
CA GLY A 979 2.23 26.69 30.86
C GLY A 979 1.79 25.66 31.92
N VAL A 980 2.12 25.88 33.19
CA VAL A 980 1.71 24.99 34.29
C VAL A 980 0.19 24.98 34.49
N ARG A 981 -0.50 26.12 34.26
CA ARG A 981 -1.98 26.18 34.28
C ARG A 981 -2.60 25.29 33.20
N LEU A 982 -2.05 25.27 31.99
CA LEU A 982 -2.51 24.37 30.93
C LEU A 982 -2.28 22.90 31.29
N LEU A 983 -1.14 22.54 31.91
CA LEU A 983 -0.90 21.18 32.40
C LEU A 983 -1.95 20.73 33.44
N ALA A 984 -2.33 21.63 34.36
CA ALA A 984 -3.36 21.36 35.36
C ALA A 984 -4.76 21.19 34.73
N LEU A 985 -5.11 22.04 33.75
CA LEU A 985 -6.37 21.93 32.99
C LEU A 985 -6.44 20.62 32.21
N ALA A 986 -5.37 20.24 31.49
CA ALA A 986 -5.34 18.99 30.75
C ALA A 986 -5.58 17.76 31.64
N HIS A 987 -5.04 17.77 32.87
CA HIS A 987 -5.30 16.72 33.85
C HIS A 987 -6.80 16.59 34.18
N ARG A 988 -7.52 17.70 34.28
CA ARG A 988 -8.96 17.74 34.57
C ARG A 988 -9.83 17.38 33.37
N TYR A 989 -9.33 17.59 32.16
CA TYR A 989 -9.94 17.09 30.93
C TYR A 989 -9.81 15.57 30.78
N GLY A 990 -9.10 14.90 31.71
CA GLY A 990 -8.90 13.45 31.66
C GLY A 990 -8.09 13.05 30.43
N TYR A 991 -7.09 13.86 30.05
CA TYR A 991 -6.39 13.68 28.78
C TYR A 991 -5.86 12.26 28.60
N ASN A 992 -5.94 11.77 27.36
CA ASN A 992 -5.54 10.41 27.03
C ASN A 992 -4.00 10.23 27.11
N ARG A 993 -3.56 9.28 27.96
CA ARG A 993 -2.14 8.97 28.25
C ARG A 993 -1.61 7.72 27.55
N SER A 994 -2.26 7.31 26.46
CA SER A 994 -1.99 6.02 25.82
C SER A 994 -0.56 5.86 25.28
N PHE A 995 0.21 6.94 25.12
CA PHE A 995 1.58 6.87 24.63
C PHE A 995 2.59 7.28 25.71
N PRO A 996 3.78 6.63 25.78
CA PRO A 996 4.86 7.04 26.68
C PRO A 996 5.23 8.54 26.61
N ALA A 997 5.15 9.16 25.44
CA ALA A 997 5.35 10.60 25.23
C ALA A 997 4.35 11.47 26.00
N LEU A 998 3.17 10.93 26.32
CA LEU A 998 2.08 11.61 27.05
C LEU A 998 2.05 11.26 28.55
N SER A 999 3.13 10.66 29.07
CA SER A 999 3.23 10.28 30.48
C SER A 999 3.09 11.47 31.43
N TRP A 1000 2.11 11.39 32.34
CA TRP A 1000 1.88 12.42 33.36
C TRP A 1000 3.10 12.67 34.26
N ALA A 1001 3.86 11.62 34.58
CA ALA A 1001 5.02 11.72 35.46
C ALA A 1001 6.07 12.70 34.91
N TRP A 1002 6.27 12.70 33.59
CA TRP A 1002 7.22 13.60 32.94
C TRP A 1002 6.73 15.05 32.96
N PHE A 1003 5.45 15.30 32.67
CA PHE A 1003 4.88 16.66 32.71
C PHE A 1003 4.85 17.25 34.12
N ALA A 1004 4.52 16.44 35.13
CA ALA A 1004 4.54 16.87 36.52
C ALA A 1004 5.96 17.25 36.98
N GLU A 1005 6.96 16.46 36.62
CA GLU A 1005 8.37 16.76 36.92
C GLU A 1005 8.84 18.02 36.18
N LEU A 1006 8.43 18.22 34.93
CA LEU A 1006 8.71 19.44 34.16
C LEU A 1006 8.12 20.68 34.85
N ALA A 1007 6.86 20.61 35.28
CA ALA A 1007 6.20 21.71 35.99
C ALA A 1007 6.91 22.03 37.31
N GLU A 1008 7.26 21.01 38.09
CA GLU A 1008 7.91 21.19 39.39
C GLU A 1008 9.32 21.78 39.26
N ARG A 1009 10.07 21.42 38.21
CA ARG A 1009 11.38 22.02 37.94
C ARG A 1009 11.28 23.49 37.53
N THR A 1010 10.22 23.90 36.84
CA THR A 1010 10.08 25.26 36.32
C THR A 1010 9.37 26.21 37.28
N VAL A 1011 8.28 25.77 37.92
CA VAL A 1011 7.50 26.56 38.90
C VAL A 1011 7.14 25.69 40.11
N PRO A 1012 8.08 25.48 41.06
CA PRO A 1012 7.92 24.56 42.18
C PRO A 1012 6.64 24.77 43.00
N GLY A 1013 5.93 23.68 43.30
CA GLY A 1013 4.71 23.65 44.12
C GLY A 1013 3.46 24.28 43.48
N ARG A 1014 3.56 24.89 42.28
CA ARG A 1014 2.42 25.57 41.68
C ARG A 1014 1.41 24.61 41.05
N LEU A 1015 1.87 23.48 40.52
CA LEU A 1015 1.01 22.47 39.89
C LEU A 1015 -0.05 21.93 40.87
N ASP A 1016 0.35 21.59 42.10
CA ASP A 1016 -0.57 21.06 43.12
C ASP A 1016 -1.65 22.07 43.52
N VAL A 1017 -1.29 23.36 43.60
CA VAL A 1017 -2.26 24.43 43.90
C VAL A 1017 -3.28 24.55 42.76
N LEU A 1018 -2.82 24.56 41.51
CA LEU A 1018 -3.69 24.68 40.33
C LEU A 1018 -4.58 23.44 40.15
N LEU A 1019 -4.07 22.24 40.46
CA LEU A 1019 -4.90 21.04 40.50
C LEU A 1019 -6.01 21.17 41.56
N ALA A 1020 -5.72 21.76 42.72
CA ALA A 1020 -6.71 21.97 43.78
C ALA A 1020 -7.73 23.08 43.48
N GLU A 1021 -7.37 24.13 42.72
CA GLU A 1021 -8.26 25.24 42.34
C GLU A 1021 -9.53 24.74 41.62
N ASN A 1022 -9.41 23.68 40.81
CA ASN A 1022 -10.49 23.13 39.97
C ASN A 1022 -10.92 21.72 40.39
N ASP A 1023 -10.80 21.40 41.68
CA ASP A 1023 -11.15 20.08 42.17
C ASP A 1023 -12.66 19.79 42.08
N GLY A 1024 -13.01 18.69 41.41
CA GLY A 1024 -14.39 18.27 41.20
C GLY A 1024 -15.11 18.87 39.98
N ALA A 1025 -14.49 19.78 39.23
CA ALA A 1025 -15.07 20.33 38.00
C ALA A 1025 -14.74 19.44 36.78
N PRO A 1026 -15.74 18.93 36.03
CA PRO A 1026 -15.52 18.14 34.82
C PRO A 1026 -15.08 19.03 33.64
N GLY A 1027 -14.39 18.46 32.66
CA GLY A 1027 -13.87 19.17 31.48
C GLY A 1027 -14.86 20.15 30.79
N PRO A 1028 -16.13 19.78 30.56
CA PRO A 1028 -17.14 20.69 30.01
C PRO A 1028 -17.30 22.02 30.74
N ASP A 1029 -17.15 22.02 32.06
CA ASP A 1029 -17.36 23.21 32.90
C ASP A 1029 -16.13 24.15 32.88
N LEU A 1030 -15.01 23.68 32.31
CA LEU A 1030 -13.71 24.37 32.30
C LEU A 1030 -13.37 25.01 30.95
N LEU A 1031 -14.32 25.08 29.99
CA LEU A 1031 -14.08 25.67 28.68
C LEU A 1031 -13.71 27.16 28.75
N ALA A 1032 -14.37 27.92 29.62
CA ALA A 1032 -14.09 29.35 29.79
C ALA A 1032 -12.70 29.60 30.41
N GLU A 1033 -12.28 28.74 31.33
CA GLU A 1033 -10.95 28.80 31.94
C GLU A 1033 -9.86 28.41 30.96
N LEU A 1034 -10.11 27.42 30.09
CA LEU A 1034 -9.22 27.07 29.01
C LEU A 1034 -9.06 28.23 28.02
N ALA A 1035 -10.16 28.87 27.61
CA ALA A 1035 -10.12 30.04 26.71
C ALA A 1035 -9.25 31.16 27.31
N ALA A 1036 -9.44 31.49 28.59
CA ALA A 1036 -8.63 32.49 29.28
C ALA A 1036 -7.13 32.10 29.35
N ALA A 1037 -6.84 30.84 29.65
CA ALA A 1037 -5.45 30.35 29.70
C ALA A 1037 -4.76 30.38 28.33
N LEU A 1038 -5.50 30.18 27.23
CA LEU A 1038 -4.98 30.28 25.86
C LEU A 1038 -4.70 31.73 25.43
N GLU A 1039 -5.47 32.70 25.94
CA GLU A 1039 -5.23 34.14 25.72
C GLU A 1039 -3.95 34.61 26.42
N ASP A 1040 -3.67 34.08 27.62
CA ASP A 1040 -2.48 34.43 28.41
C ASP A 1040 -1.15 33.97 27.76
N LEU A 1041 -1.20 33.13 26.71
CA LEU A 1041 -0.04 32.71 25.92
C LEU A 1041 0.47 33.78 24.93
N THR A 1042 0.03 35.04 25.05
CA THR A 1042 0.47 36.16 24.19
C THR A 1042 1.99 36.28 24.00
N GLY A 1043 2.81 35.82 24.96
CA GLY A 1043 4.28 35.74 24.80
C GLY A 1043 4.76 34.84 23.66
N LEU A 1044 4.07 33.73 23.37
CA LEU A 1044 4.41 32.81 22.27
C LEU A 1044 4.22 33.45 20.90
N THR A 1045 3.22 34.33 20.74
CA THR A 1045 2.93 35.00 19.46
C THR A 1045 4.06 35.91 18.99
N SER A 1046 4.98 36.31 19.88
CA SER A 1046 6.18 37.07 19.54
C SER A 1046 7.39 36.20 19.15
N CYS A 1047 7.34 34.91 19.46
CA CYS A 1047 8.31 33.88 19.05
C CYS A 1047 7.89 33.14 17.77
N TRP A 1048 6.64 33.32 17.31
CA TRP A 1048 5.97 32.58 16.24
C TRP A 1048 6.04 33.18 14.83
#